data_AF-A0A9D6CFL3-F1
#
_entry.id   AF-A0A9D6CFL3-F1
#
_cell.length_a   1.000
_cell.length_b   1.000
_cell.length_c   1.000
_cell.angle_alpha   90.00
_cell.angle_beta   90.00
_cell.angle_gamma   90.00
#
_symmetry.space_group_name_H-M   'P 1'
#
loop_
_entity.id
_entity.type
_entity.pdbx_description
1 polymer ?
#
loop_
_entity_poly.entity_id
_entity_poly.type
_entity_poly.pdbx_seq_one_letter_code
_entity_poly.pdbx_strand_id
1 'polypeptide(L)'
;MVVALKSPQMKRVAAATLTALAIAYGPAGNGQTSFGPYDPTFDPNVPQTGGATVPAAGGADVPQVAAASTISVDGDDGDLLLRNISYTPDWLTEFANVQMARFYVPAQNNLGVVLTEPLAYTRAGETTPVFTRTQAKPLFAAFNDGPVFDPSWINPVTGVEFTPAFKGHGKRDAWTSFSFDDGNSWLKGNLSVSGNLVVGPIFVINNSGQYVCDTSGLSGSEAADLQKNPTKERCDYFYYGDNLAETPDPTPRDISPVTGRYVIDSDHLVEENVHGGGDATSVQQAVIGNKVLVAWTSKLCDGSPLAWGDVSPLNTLDPLANPYGVKGLQGYTDYALMKAEGEIGTSALNAIHQIGKVPHSCLWVRRGYVVENAGGGSSVLWWAPERLTSGVRDAWKHEIAATENAGFAITWQEDPEGLLPGSGEGPGEGWSGSTVNHKTDVWYSYLHLKDFFNNIDVPVMSVPVPITDNAKCPLNSGDQAKQFCYADNFSYSPATGWTPGANGLPDLCADGDLVYNSCIAEDGRFMEGQTGSSRPRMNLQAYCIDNNNPETWAASCTNPTQWGAWAAIAYEESKGKGDLVNEKGVTLETGKNQRFHTFEFTHPEPVKQGLLLNPPAKRYPGFVLESSVYDSSTPGVYPDTVNPGQPVYDDYIVYRPQIFGNAIWSAPLFDTEIARRASITSQGVRAAYNSTSKTTLLTIFKQGLVNQGGPADIMFRRFVLKDGFLPGSDNPFGKMACNRWATASELGVLNNPELLPQIDGLPNPNYLDGLCLEPAPNVSATTPTTCDGNSVADPTGVACGYGVTNPFIYRPGAEVKRVFTWSQTQGPDSTVGMNNLVDESWTNPWDVAKGHRGILDGDFVMMQYAWSPNEFANAVGRDTYNLYIRRSFDGGQTWTATPNSAPWTSVAGVVADGTNNCETFREPVDDVTGVPGTSSTAPECMAVAAGGFERARDLSLITDRTNPSVASFPSRTVLDPRYSPTGGLFKHASTAYVLSGINLVPQAPYASPGGDIRNPSKYFIAYDDGDNRTVAGGAEAEPLNMFYTQALNWGDDYTGWEVTFGNGSTITRLPLLSLLGTNASESSIAGNPDGTFMYSVWNEWQFSNPNDYVTGEYESDLVYEDAMFRRLMFLDGE
;
A
#
# COMPACT_ATOMS: atom_id res chain seq x y z
N MET A 1 30.68 54.11 -24.71
CA MET A 1 29.57 53.21 -24.31
C MET A 1 29.64 51.99 -25.23
N VAL A 2 29.92 50.75 -24.83
CA VAL A 2 29.83 50.06 -23.51
C VAL A 2 28.36 49.96 -23.05
N VAL A 3 27.72 48.82 -22.74
CA VAL A 3 28.06 47.36 -22.66
C VAL A 3 27.20 46.62 -23.74
N ALA A 4 27.43 45.45 -24.38
CA ALA A 4 28.28 44.23 -24.28
C ALA A 4 27.63 42.99 -23.57
N LEU A 5 28.06 41.77 -23.95
CA LEU A 5 27.50 40.44 -23.56
C LEU A 5 28.61 39.46 -23.11
N LYS A 6 28.33 38.53 -22.16
CA LYS A 6 29.00 37.20 -22.05
C LYS A 6 28.43 36.28 -20.95
N SER A 7 28.44 34.98 -21.22
CA SER A 7 28.34 33.87 -20.25
C SER A 7 29.72 33.21 -19.98
N PRO A 8 29.87 32.41 -18.91
CA PRO A 8 31.07 31.60 -18.65
C PRO A 8 30.81 30.06 -18.56
N GLN A 9 31.90 29.31 -18.35
CA GLN A 9 31.98 27.88 -17.99
C GLN A 9 31.72 26.79 -19.05
N MET A 10 32.70 26.63 -19.95
CA MET A 10 33.12 25.32 -20.46
C MET A 10 34.59 25.39 -20.93
N LYS A 11 35.54 24.66 -20.29
CA LYS A 11 36.87 24.28 -20.86
C LYS A 11 37.83 23.53 -19.92
N ARG A 12 38.10 22.25 -20.24
CA ARG A 12 39.32 21.39 -20.08
C ARG A 12 38.81 19.93 -20.18
N VAL A 13 39.52 18.93 -20.69
CA VAL A 13 40.92 18.78 -21.16
C VAL A 13 40.95 18.49 -22.68
N ALA A 14 42.11 18.21 -23.30
CA ALA A 14 42.27 18.07 -24.76
C ALA A 14 42.80 16.70 -25.21
N ALA A 15 42.26 16.25 -26.35
CA ALA A 15 42.87 15.42 -27.40
C ALA A 15 43.72 14.18 -27.03
N ALA A 16 43.17 13.00 -27.34
CA ALA A 16 43.93 11.80 -27.70
C ALA A 16 43.42 11.24 -29.04
N THR A 17 44.30 10.62 -29.82
CA THR A 17 44.08 10.19 -31.22
C THR A 17 43.06 9.06 -31.40
N LEU A 18 42.14 9.21 -32.36
CA LEU A 18 41.45 8.07 -32.98
C LEU A 18 42.48 7.10 -33.59
N THR A 19 42.34 5.82 -33.28
CA THR A 19 42.88 4.71 -34.10
C THR A 19 41.74 3.73 -34.30
N ALA A 20 41.37 3.44 -35.55
CA ALA A 20 40.23 2.58 -35.85
C ALA A 20 40.60 1.10 -35.62
N LEU A 21 39.77 0.38 -34.86
CA LEU A 21 39.78 -1.08 -34.81
C LEU A 21 38.37 -1.62 -35.05
N ALA A 22 38.10 -1.98 -36.30
CA ALA A 22 36.84 -2.64 -36.65
C ALA A 22 36.93 -4.12 -36.27
N ILE A 23 36.21 -4.52 -35.22
CA ILE A 23 35.96 -5.94 -34.90
C ILE A 23 34.55 -6.25 -35.39
N ALA A 24 34.44 -7.16 -36.35
CA ALA A 24 33.17 -7.55 -36.94
C ALA A 24 32.48 -8.61 -36.07
N TYR A 25 31.24 -8.33 -35.65
CA TYR A 25 30.28 -9.36 -35.29
C TYR A 25 29.30 -9.56 -36.45
N GLY A 26 29.15 -10.83 -36.86
CA GLY A 26 28.13 -11.24 -37.83
C GLY A 26 26.72 -11.26 -37.21
N PRO A 27 25.67 -11.41 -38.02
CA PRO A 27 24.30 -11.22 -37.57
C PRO A 27 23.83 -12.34 -36.63
N ALA A 28 23.67 -12.00 -35.35
CA ALA A 28 22.69 -12.64 -34.49
C ALA A 28 21.34 -11.93 -34.71
N GLY A 29 20.40 -12.59 -35.39
CA GLY A 29 19.06 -12.06 -35.58
C GLY A 29 18.16 -12.41 -34.40
N ASN A 30 17.80 -11.40 -33.59
CA ASN A 30 16.54 -11.23 -32.85
C ASN A 30 16.72 -10.05 -31.86
N GLY A 31 15.67 -9.26 -31.64
CA GLY A 31 15.71 -7.95 -30.97
C GLY A 31 15.87 -7.94 -29.44
N GLN A 32 16.73 -8.79 -28.87
CA GLN A 32 17.04 -8.74 -27.43
C GLN A 32 18.05 -7.63 -27.13
N THR A 33 17.61 -6.54 -26.50
CA THR A 33 18.46 -5.42 -26.11
C THR A 33 19.07 -5.61 -24.72
N SER A 34 20.36 -5.93 -24.66
CA SER A 34 21.19 -5.57 -23.51
C SER A 34 21.29 -4.04 -23.45
N PHE A 35 21.16 -3.43 -22.26
CA PHE A 35 21.38 -1.99 -22.11
C PHE A 35 22.74 -1.55 -22.68
N GLY A 36 22.74 -0.45 -23.44
CA GLY A 36 23.98 0.20 -23.85
C GLY A 36 24.71 0.79 -22.63
N PRO A 37 26.06 0.83 -22.62
CA PRO A 37 26.79 1.38 -21.49
C PRO A 37 26.52 2.88 -21.32
N TYR A 38 26.11 3.26 -20.12
CA TYR A 38 26.18 4.65 -19.64
C TYR A 38 27.66 5.11 -19.58
N ASP A 39 27.92 6.41 -19.75
CA ASP A 39 29.28 6.95 -19.79
C ASP A 39 29.94 6.89 -18.38
N PRO A 40 30.99 6.08 -18.16
CA PRO A 40 31.53 5.80 -16.84
C PRO A 40 32.60 6.83 -16.41
N THR A 41 32.50 8.08 -16.86
CA THR A 41 33.51 9.13 -16.60
C THR A 41 33.41 9.82 -15.23
N PHE A 42 32.71 9.20 -14.27
CA PHE A 42 32.79 9.55 -12.85
C PHE A 42 33.17 8.30 -12.04
N ASP A 43 34.20 8.42 -11.19
CA ASP A 43 34.71 7.32 -10.36
C ASP A 43 34.13 7.43 -8.93
N PRO A 44 33.19 6.54 -8.53
CA PRO A 44 32.59 6.57 -7.19
C PRO A 44 33.45 5.87 -6.13
N ASN A 45 34.64 5.35 -6.46
CA ASN A 45 35.51 4.62 -5.53
C ASN A 45 36.35 5.55 -4.63
N VAL A 46 35.97 6.82 -4.50
CA VAL A 46 36.47 7.71 -3.45
C VAL A 46 35.60 7.48 -2.21
N PRO A 47 36.06 6.73 -1.19
CA PRO A 47 35.34 6.71 0.09
C PRO A 47 35.26 8.14 0.61
N GLN A 48 34.08 8.58 1.05
CA GLN A 48 33.91 9.90 1.65
C GLN A 48 34.53 9.93 3.06
N THR A 49 35.87 9.93 3.12
CA THR A 49 36.63 10.34 4.31
C THR A 49 36.53 11.85 4.47
N GLY A 50 35.30 12.34 4.62
CA GLY A 50 34.95 13.73 4.83
C GLY A 50 35.43 14.18 6.20
N GLY A 51 36.71 14.56 6.28
CA GLY A 51 37.36 15.10 7.48
C GLY A 51 36.86 16.49 7.88
N ALA A 52 35.54 16.67 7.95
CA ALA A 52 34.89 17.87 8.43
C ALA A 52 34.99 17.90 9.97
N THR A 53 35.94 18.67 10.49
CA THR A 53 35.93 19.07 11.91
C THR A 53 34.79 20.06 12.13
N VAL A 54 33.57 19.54 12.30
CA VAL A 54 32.38 20.32 12.67
C VAL A 54 32.67 21.01 14.01
N PRO A 55 32.45 22.34 14.15
CA PRO A 55 32.55 23.00 15.44
C PRO A 55 31.48 22.45 16.38
N ALA A 56 31.87 22.01 17.58
CA ALA A 56 30.93 21.44 18.54
C ALA A 56 29.89 22.49 18.99
N ALA A 57 28.70 22.44 18.41
CA ALA A 57 27.54 23.17 18.89
C ALA A 57 27.08 22.55 20.22
N GLY A 58 27.22 23.30 21.31
CA GLY A 58 26.99 22.80 22.66
C GLY A 58 25.51 22.67 23.02
N GLY A 59 24.87 21.57 22.61
CA GLY A 59 23.68 21.02 23.28
C GLY A 59 24.12 20.05 24.40
N ALA A 60 23.52 20.16 25.59
CA ALA A 60 23.88 19.32 26.74
C ALA A 60 23.07 18.01 26.80
N ASP A 61 23.58 17.09 27.62
CA ASP A 61 22.87 15.93 28.17
C ASP A 61 22.44 14.80 27.20
N VAL A 62 23.34 14.45 26.27
CA VAL A 62 23.65 13.01 26.10
C VAL A 62 24.54 12.59 27.27
N PRO A 63 24.17 11.57 28.08
CA PRO A 63 25.04 11.06 29.14
C PRO A 63 26.37 10.57 28.56
N GLN A 64 27.47 11.25 28.87
CA GLN A 64 28.80 10.85 28.39
C GLN A 64 29.22 9.54 29.05
N VAL A 65 29.05 8.43 28.33
CA VAL A 65 29.65 7.14 28.68
C VAL A 65 31.16 7.29 28.61
N ALA A 66 31.79 7.41 29.78
CA ALA A 66 33.23 7.57 29.89
C ALA A 66 33.98 6.26 29.59
N ALA A 67 35.17 6.41 29.01
CA ALA A 67 36.05 5.36 28.47
C ALA A 67 35.59 4.76 27.13
N ALA A 68 36.40 4.98 26.10
CA ALA A 68 36.27 4.33 24.81
C ALA A 68 36.60 2.82 24.93
N SER A 69 35.56 2.00 25.08
CA SER A 69 35.57 0.66 24.53
C SER A 69 35.18 0.75 23.04
N THR A 70 35.71 -0.15 22.22
CA THR A 70 35.24 -0.31 20.84
C THR A 70 33.89 -1.00 20.89
N ILE A 71 32.81 -0.22 20.83
CA ILE A 71 31.46 -0.75 20.64
C ILE A 71 31.42 -1.37 19.24
N SER A 72 31.43 -2.70 19.17
CA SER A 72 31.05 -3.42 17.96
C SER A 72 29.55 -3.24 17.78
N VAL A 73 29.16 -2.44 16.78
CA VAL A 73 27.76 -2.38 16.34
C VAL A 73 27.48 -3.71 15.62
N ASP A 74 26.83 -4.64 16.31
CA ASP A 74 26.36 -5.87 15.65
C ASP A 74 25.31 -5.49 14.61
N GLY A 75 25.48 -6.01 13.40
CA GLY A 75 24.80 -5.52 12.21
C GLY A 75 25.71 -4.88 11.14
N ASP A 76 26.98 -4.52 11.40
CA ASP A 76 27.86 -3.95 10.35
C ASP A 76 28.96 -4.91 9.84
N ASP A 77 29.07 -5.01 8.50
CA ASP A 77 29.98 -5.88 7.75
C ASP A 77 31.34 -5.21 7.48
N GLY A 78 32.11 -4.99 8.56
CA GLY A 78 33.43 -4.34 8.49
C GLY A 78 33.32 -2.82 8.51
N ASP A 79 33.66 -2.16 7.41
CA ASP A 79 33.35 -0.74 7.19
C ASP A 79 31.92 -0.59 6.68
N LEU A 80 31.21 0.46 7.13
CA LEU A 80 29.80 0.74 6.80
C LEU A 80 29.50 0.65 5.29
N LEU A 81 28.85 -0.45 4.86
CA LEU A 81 28.50 -0.65 3.44
C LEU A 81 27.21 0.09 3.06
N LEU A 82 27.31 1.41 2.97
CA LEU A 82 26.28 2.30 2.46
C LEU A 82 26.54 2.64 0.98
N ARG A 83 25.49 2.68 0.14
CA ARG A 83 25.57 3.05 -1.29
C ARG A 83 24.36 3.88 -1.71
N ASN A 84 24.60 5.00 -2.37
CA ASN A 84 23.62 5.61 -3.27
C ASN A 84 23.46 4.69 -4.51
N ILE A 85 22.22 4.34 -4.87
CA ILE A 85 21.88 3.48 -6.02
C ILE A 85 21.01 4.17 -7.09
N SER A 86 20.59 5.42 -6.84
CA SER A 86 20.00 6.35 -7.81
C SER A 86 21.07 7.01 -8.68
N TYR A 87 22.22 7.38 -8.12
CA TYR A 87 23.31 8.12 -8.79
C TYR A 87 22.90 9.51 -9.30
N THR A 88 21.82 10.09 -8.77
CA THR A 88 21.14 11.27 -9.31
C THR A 88 20.77 12.26 -8.20
N PRO A 89 21.75 12.78 -7.42
CA PRO A 89 21.49 13.63 -6.26
C PRO A 89 20.76 14.94 -6.58
N ASP A 90 20.87 15.45 -7.81
CA ASP A 90 20.15 16.67 -8.24
C ASP A 90 18.64 16.41 -8.53
N TRP A 91 18.14 15.17 -8.39
CA TRP A 91 16.79 14.72 -8.72
C TRP A 91 16.05 14.18 -7.46
N LEU A 92 14.73 13.96 -7.56
CA LEU A 92 13.94 13.39 -6.47
C LEU A 92 13.68 11.89 -6.71
N THR A 93 13.91 11.08 -5.67
CA THR A 93 13.80 9.61 -5.73
C THR A 93 12.77 9.08 -4.73
N GLU A 94 11.73 8.39 -5.20
CA GLU A 94 10.64 7.89 -4.36
C GLU A 94 10.40 6.37 -4.54
N PHE A 95 9.60 5.78 -3.64
CA PHE A 95 9.10 4.41 -3.68
C PHE A 95 10.20 3.33 -3.76
N ALA A 96 11.40 3.63 -3.24
CA ALA A 96 12.56 2.76 -3.37
C ALA A 96 12.39 1.43 -2.61
N ASN A 97 12.44 0.31 -3.35
CA ASN A 97 12.16 -1.01 -2.81
C ASN A 97 13.20 -2.07 -3.23
N VAL A 98 13.45 -3.09 -2.40
CA VAL A 98 14.52 -4.09 -2.61
C VAL A 98 14.03 -5.54 -2.47
N GLN A 99 14.57 -6.44 -3.29
CA GLN A 99 14.36 -7.89 -3.19
C GLN A 99 15.66 -8.66 -3.48
N MET A 100 15.93 -9.69 -2.69
CA MET A 100 17.05 -10.62 -2.86
C MET A 100 16.56 -11.89 -3.56
N ALA A 101 17.25 -12.29 -4.64
CA ALA A 101 16.94 -13.53 -5.34
C ALA A 101 17.41 -14.79 -4.59
N ARG A 102 16.76 -15.94 -4.85
CA ARG A 102 16.96 -17.20 -4.13
C ARG A 102 18.00 -18.16 -4.75
N PHE A 103 18.94 -17.61 -5.50
CA PHE A 103 19.99 -18.37 -6.17
C PHE A 103 21.27 -17.53 -6.25
N TYR A 104 22.39 -18.21 -6.49
CA TYR A 104 23.69 -17.60 -6.65
C TYR A 104 24.06 -17.35 -8.12
N VAL A 105 24.76 -16.24 -8.34
CA VAL A 105 25.52 -15.95 -9.56
C VAL A 105 27.02 -15.88 -9.23
N PRO A 106 27.92 -16.08 -10.22
CA PRO A 106 29.33 -15.70 -10.07
C PRO A 106 29.43 -14.23 -9.65
N ALA A 107 30.21 -13.93 -8.61
CA ALA A 107 30.31 -12.57 -8.09
C ALA A 107 30.96 -11.65 -9.13
N GLN A 108 30.35 -10.51 -9.44
CA GLN A 108 30.83 -9.56 -10.45
C GLN A 108 30.50 -8.12 -10.09
N ASN A 109 31.34 -7.19 -10.57
CA ASN A 109 31.04 -5.76 -10.44
C ASN A 109 29.95 -5.28 -11.42
N ASN A 110 29.52 -4.04 -11.24
CA ASN A 110 28.55 -3.36 -12.10
C ASN A 110 28.95 -3.20 -13.59
N LEU A 111 30.23 -3.38 -13.94
CA LEU A 111 30.70 -3.43 -15.33
C LEU A 111 30.55 -4.83 -15.97
N GLY A 112 30.01 -5.81 -15.22
CA GLY A 112 29.86 -7.20 -15.68
C GLY A 112 31.14 -8.02 -15.63
N VAL A 113 32.17 -7.55 -14.90
CA VAL A 113 33.46 -8.24 -14.76
C VAL A 113 33.42 -9.13 -13.52
N VAL A 114 33.52 -10.44 -13.73
CA VAL A 114 33.61 -11.45 -12.66
C VAL A 114 34.84 -11.18 -11.80
N LEU A 115 34.65 -11.21 -10.48
CA LEU A 115 35.71 -10.96 -9.51
C LEU A 115 36.67 -12.15 -9.45
N THR A 116 37.98 -11.88 -9.50
CA THR A 116 39.03 -12.91 -9.37
C THR A 116 39.32 -13.27 -7.92
N GLU A 117 39.16 -12.30 -7.01
CA GLU A 117 39.20 -12.51 -5.56
C GLU A 117 37.78 -12.71 -5.04
N PRO A 118 37.57 -13.55 -4.01
CA PRO A 118 36.25 -13.76 -3.43
C PRO A 118 35.79 -12.51 -2.66
N LEU A 119 34.47 -12.31 -2.59
CA LEU A 119 33.82 -11.42 -1.63
C LEU A 119 34.26 -11.83 -0.22
N ALA A 120 34.68 -10.85 0.57
CA ALA A 120 35.04 -11.03 1.97
C ALA A 120 34.00 -10.37 2.86
N TYR A 121 33.65 -11.04 3.95
CA TYR A 121 32.67 -10.58 4.92
C TYR A 121 33.35 -10.52 6.29
N THR A 122 33.27 -9.38 6.96
CA THR A 122 34.12 -9.00 8.11
C THR A 122 33.26 -8.51 9.26
N ARG A 123 33.69 -8.71 10.50
CA ARG A 123 33.05 -8.05 11.65
C ARG A 123 33.44 -6.56 11.66
N ALA A 124 32.53 -5.68 12.08
CA ALA A 124 32.82 -4.27 12.30
C ALA A 124 34.12 -4.06 13.11
N GLY A 125 35.07 -3.31 12.54
CA GLY A 125 36.39 -3.05 13.13
C GLY A 125 37.44 -4.16 12.98
N GLU A 126 37.12 -5.30 12.35
CA GLU A 126 38.07 -6.39 12.08
C GLU A 126 38.53 -6.43 10.62
N THR A 127 39.78 -6.86 10.41
CA THR A 127 40.40 -7.00 9.07
C THR A 127 40.55 -8.46 8.61
N THR A 128 40.11 -9.43 9.41
CA THR A 128 40.13 -10.84 9.06
C THR A 128 38.72 -11.27 8.65
N PRO A 129 38.50 -11.80 7.43
CA PRO A 129 37.17 -12.23 7.01
C PRO A 129 36.67 -13.40 7.85
N VAL A 130 35.42 -13.31 8.32
CA VAL A 130 34.71 -14.39 9.02
C VAL A 130 34.44 -15.55 8.05
N PHE A 131 34.12 -15.21 6.80
CA PHE A 131 34.11 -16.13 5.66
C PHE A 131 34.31 -15.36 4.34
N THR A 132 34.43 -16.08 3.23
CA THR A 132 34.54 -15.51 1.88
C THR A 132 33.71 -16.31 0.86
N ARG A 133 33.32 -15.69 -0.27
CA ARG A 133 32.52 -16.32 -1.34
C ARG A 133 32.92 -15.87 -2.73
N THR A 134 32.94 -16.79 -3.69
CA THR A 134 33.11 -16.51 -5.13
C THR A 134 31.78 -16.27 -5.86
N GLN A 135 30.68 -16.21 -5.11
CA GLN A 135 29.32 -16.09 -5.61
C GLN A 135 28.53 -15.09 -4.76
N ALA A 136 27.57 -14.41 -5.38
CA ALA A 136 26.66 -13.45 -4.76
C ALA A 136 25.21 -13.87 -4.96
N LYS A 137 24.30 -13.40 -4.11
CA LYS A 137 22.85 -13.44 -4.38
C LYS A 137 22.45 -12.16 -5.08
N PRO A 138 21.82 -12.22 -6.28
CA PRO A 138 21.35 -11.03 -6.96
C PRO A 138 20.44 -10.17 -6.08
N LEU A 139 20.77 -8.89 -5.96
CA LEU A 139 19.91 -7.88 -5.34
C LEU A 139 19.26 -7.05 -6.44
N PHE A 140 17.96 -6.85 -6.34
CA PHE A 140 17.17 -6.01 -7.24
C PHE A 140 16.54 -4.88 -6.46
N ALA A 141 16.66 -3.67 -6.97
CA ALA A 141 15.97 -2.49 -6.47
C ALA A 141 15.16 -1.84 -7.60
N ALA A 142 14.05 -1.19 -7.24
CA ALA A 142 13.25 -0.38 -8.15
C ALA A 142 12.77 0.88 -7.43
N PHE A 143 12.64 1.98 -8.17
CA PHE A 143 12.27 3.32 -7.68
C PHE A 143 11.83 4.19 -8.87
N ASN A 144 11.11 5.29 -8.62
CA ASN A 144 11.01 6.36 -9.62
C ASN A 144 11.98 7.50 -9.28
N ASP A 145 12.60 8.06 -10.31
CA ASP A 145 13.64 9.07 -10.20
C ASP A 145 13.65 9.99 -11.44
N GLY A 146 13.90 11.27 -11.20
CA GLY A 146 13.99 12.31 -12.22
C GLY A 146 13.68 13.71 -11.69
N PRO A 147 13.77 14.75 -12.54
CA PRO A 147 13.49 16.10 -12.11
C PRO A 147 11.99 16.30 -11.85
N VAL A 148 11.68 16.79 -10.65
CA VAL A 148 10.35 17.32 -10.31
C VAL A 148 10.35 18.82 -10.51
N PHE A 149 9.24 19.36 -11.06
CA PHE A 149 9.05 20.79 -11.21
C PHE A 149 7.98 21.23 -10.21
N ASP A 150 8.37 22.08 -9.28
CA ASP A 150 7.46 22.87 -8.45
C ASP A 150 7.19 24.20 -9.16
N PRO A 151 6.08 24.34 -9.92
CA PRO A 151 5.69 25.62 -10.48
C PRO A 151 5.35 26.63 -9.38
N SER A 152 6.02 27.78 -9.40
CA SER A 152 5.72 28.93 -8.56
C SER A 152 4.46 29.64 -9.07
N TRP A 153 3.30 29.30 -8.50
CA TRP A 153 2.04 29.91 -8.90
C TRP A 153 1.89 31.30 -8.27
N ILE A 154 2.05 32.33 -9.11
CA ILE A 154 1.77 33.72 -8.72
C ILE A 154 0.31 34.03 -9.04
N ASN A 155 -0.48 34.34 -8.02
CA ASN A 155 -1.86 34.79 -8.21
C ASN A 155 -1.88 36.09 -9.03
N PRO A 156 -2.52 36.13 -10.21
CA PRO A 156 -2.41 37.26 -11.14
C PRO A 156 -3.12 38.53 -10.66
N VAL A 157 -4.00 38.43 -9.67
CA VAL A 157 -4.79 39.55 -9.11
C VAL A 157 -4.10 40.16 -7.87
N THR A 158 -3.50 39.33 -7.01
CA THR A 158 -2.86 39.78 -5.77
C THR A 158 -1.34 39.93 -5.87
N GLY A 159 -0.70 39.28 -6.84
CA GLY A 159 0.76 39.22 -6.97
C GLY A 159 1.44 38.37 -5.88
N VAL A 160 0.67 37.59 -5.12
CA VAL A 160 1.20 36.68 -4.09
C VAL A 160 1.56 35.35 -4.72
N GLU A 161 2.76 34.86 -4.42
CA GLU A 161 3.29 33.57 -4.81
C GLU A 161 2.82 32.49 -3.81
N PHE A 162 2.34 31.35 -4.31
CA PHE A 162 1.80 30.26 -3.51
C PHE A 162 2.46 28.92 -3.88
N THR A 163 2.83 28.14 -2.85
CA THR A 163 3.24 26.74 -3.03
C THR A 163 2.03 25.90 -3.45
N PRO A 164 2.09 25.11 -4.54
CA PRO A 164 0.98 24.24 -4.92
C PRO A 164 0.75 23.14 -3.87
N ALA A 165 -0.52 22.76 -3.68
CA ALA A 165 -0.91 21.56 -2.92
C ALA A 165 -0.51 20.23 -3.62
N PHE A 166 0.19 20.32 -4.75
CA PHE A 166 0.70 19.21 -5.54
C PHE A 166 2.13 19.50 -6.02
N LYS A 167 3.11 19.34 -5.11
CA LYS A 167 4.53 19.17 -5.47
C LYS A 167 4.69 17.82 -6.18
N GLY A 168 4.49 17.78 -7.50
CA GLY A 168 4.33 16.48 -8.18
C GLY A 168 4.26 16.48 -9.70
N HIS A 169 4.49 17.59 -10.40
CA HIS A 169 4.61 17.59 -11.86
C HIS A 169 6.06 17.31 -12.27
N GLY A 170 6.42 16.03 -12.27
CA GLY A 170 7.75 15.58 -12.66
C GLY A 170 7.92 15.21 -14.12
N LYS A 171 9.16 14.87 -14.44
CA LYS A 171 9.58 14.12 -15.63
C LYS A 171 10.36 12.88 -15.22
N ARG A 172 9.86 12.20 -14.18
CA ARG A 172 10.46 11.02 -13.57
C ARG A 172 10.26 9.80 -14.46
N ASP A 173 11.23 8.90 -14.40
CA ASP A 173 11.17 7.58 -15.02
C ASP A 173 11.12 6.49 -13.94
N ALA A 174 10.57 5.33 -14.30
CA ALA A 174 10.70 4.11 -13.52
C ALA A 174 12.06 3.47 -13.81
N TRP A 175 12.84 3.25 -12.76
CA TRP A 175 14.17 2.68 -12.82
C TRP A 175 14.25 1.34 -12.08
N THR A 176 15.25 0.55 -12.45
CA THR A 176 15.76 -0.53 -11.62
C THR A 176 17.27 -0.42 -11.48
N SER A 177 17.77 -0.73 -10.30
CA SER A 177 19.20 -0.93 -10.03
C SER A 177 19.41 -2.37 -9.56
N PHE A 178 20.45 -3.04 -10.02
CA PHE A 178 20.76 -4.40 -9.56
C PHE A 178 22.25 -4.61 -9.25
N SER A 179 22.53 -5.50 -8.30
CA SER A 179 23.88 -5.89 -7.88
C SER A 179 24.05 -7.41 -7.99
N PHE A 180 25.27 -7.81 -8.35
CA PHE A 180 25.72 -9.20 -8.42
C PHE A 180 27.03 -9.40 -7.60
N ASP A 181 27.24 -8.57 -6.57
CA ASP A 181 28.36 -8.61 -5.62
C ASP A 181 27.88 -8.34 -4.16
N ASP A 182 26.70 -8.86 -3.81
CA ASP A 182 25.99 -8.68 -2.53
C ASP A 182 25.79 -7.20 -2.12
N GLY A 183 25.74 -6.29 -3.10
CA GLY A 183 25.47 -4.87 -2.91
C GLY A 183 26.71 -3.97 -2.87
N ASN A 184 27.91 -4.50 -3.14
CA ASN A 184 29.14 -3.71 -3.15
C ASN A 184 29.16 -2.67 -4.29
N SER A 185 28.63 -3.03 -5.46
CA SER A 185 28.42 -2.15 -6.63
C SER A 185 27.09 -2.45 -7.34
N TRP A 186 26.52 -1.44 -8.00
CA TRP A 186 25.19 -1.51 -8.62
C TRP A 186 25.20 -0.99 -10.05
N LEU A 187 24.29 -1.52 -10.88
CA LEU A 187 24.04 -1.07 -12.25
C LEU A 187 22.58 -0.60 -12.37
N LYS A 188 22.37 0.67 -12.70
CA LYS A 188 21.07 1.33 -12.89
C LYS A 188 20.62 1.26 -14.37
N GLY A 189 19.34 1.01 -14.62
CA GLY A 189 18.73 0.93 -15.95
C GLY A 189 17.30 1.48 -16.00
N ASN A 190 17.00 2.26 -17.04
CA ASN A 190 15.70 2.93 -17.21
C ASN A 190 14.68 1.96 -17.84
N LEU A 191 13.52 1.79 -17.19
CA LEU A 191 12.49 0.85 -17.63
C LEU A 191 11.41 1.50 -18.49
N SER A 192 11.04 2.76 -18.20
CA SER A 192 9.92 3.46 -18.83
C SER A 192 10.31 4.34 -20.02
N VAL A 193 11.41 5.09 -19.92
CA VAL A 193 11.84 6.16 -20.85
C VAL A 193 10.69 7.10 -21.29
N SER A 194 9.78 7.38 -20.36
CA SER A 194 8.54 8.13 -20.53
C SER A 194 8.60 9.56 -20.00
N GLY A 195 9.43 9.85 -19.00
CA GLY A 195 9.46 11.16 -18.33
C GLY A 195 9.71 12.35 -19.27
N ASN A 196 10.49 12.15 -20.35
CA ASN A 196 10.74 13.18 -21.37
C ASN A 196 9.77 13.15 -22.57
N LEU A 197 8.83 12.20 -22.63
CA LEU A 197 7.78 12.17 -23.64
C LEU A 197 6.61 13.06 -23.18
N VAL A 198 5.93 13.73 -24.11
CA VAL A 198 4.81 14.63 -23.80
C VAL A 198 3.52 13.81 -23.70
N VAL A 199 2.66 14.15 -22.72
CA VAL A 199 1.40 13.44 -22.49
C VAL A 199 0.21 14.16 -23.13
N GLY A 200 -0.67 13.38 -23.77
CA GLY A 200 -1.96 13.85 -24.28
C GLY A 200 -1.88 14.59 -25.63
N PRO A 201 -3.04 15.05 -26.15
CA PRO A 201 -3.11 15.77 -27.42
C PRO A 201 -2.38 17.12 -27.31
N ILE A 202 -1.17 17.19 -27.87
CA ILE A 202 -0.31 18.37 -27.73
C ILE A 202 -0.92 19.58 -28.46
N PHE A 203 -1.49 20.53 -27.72
CA PHE A 203 -1.97 21.81 -28.25
C PHE A 203 -0.82 22.77 -28.58
N VAL A 204 0.07 22.35 -29.48
CA VAL A 204 1.25 23.11 -29.90
C VAL A 204 0.80 24.47 -30.44
N ILE A 205 1.10 25.53 -29.69
CA ILE A 205 1.14 26.88 -30.26
C ILE A 205 2.31 26.91 -31.23
N ASN A 206 2.00 26.89 -32.52
CA ASN A 206 3.02 26.88 -33.57
C ASN A 206 3.82 28.21 -33.58
N ASN A 207 4.92 28.25 -34.33
CA ASN A 207 5.78 29.45 -34.46
C ASN A 207 5.08 30.71 -35.04
N SER A 208 3.78 30.65 -35.34
CA SER A 208 2.93 31.77 -35.78
C SER A 208 1.80 32.11 -34.79
N GLY A 209 1.78 31.51 -33.59
CA GLY A 209 0.83 31.83 -32.53
C GLY A 209 -0.54 31.14 -32.66
N GLN A 210 -0.62 29.99 -33.34
CA GLN A 210 -1.86 29.24 -33.52
C GLN A 210 -1.80 27.86 -32.86
N TYR A 211 -2.85 27.48 -32.14
CA TYR A 211 -3.05 26.13 -31.60
C TYR A 211 -3.06 25.07 -32.73
N VAL A 212 -2.71 23.83 -32.37
CA VAL A 212 -2.81 22.66 -33.23
C VAL A 212 -3.48 21.56 -32.41
N CYS A 213 -4.71 21.16 -32.75
CA CYS A 213 -5.35 20.01 -32.10
C CYS A 213 -4.76 18.70 -32.69
N ASP A 214 -4.61 17.65 -31.88
CA ASP A 214 -4.54 16.29 -32.45
C ASP A 214 -5.87 15.93 -33.12
N THR A 215 -5.79 15.14 -34.19
CA THR A 215 -6.93 14.66 -34.99
C THR A 215 -6.82 13.17 -35.32
N SER A 216 -5.87 12.45 -34.70
CA SER A 216 -5.57 11.02 -34.93
C SER A 216 -6.78 10.08 -34.81
N GLY A 217 -7.73 10.39 -33.92
CA GLY A 217 -8.95 9.61 -33.68
C GLY A 217 -10.25 10.13 -34.35
N LEU A 218 -10.21 11.23 -35.09
CA LEU A 218 -11.43 11.86 -35.65
C LEU A 218 -11.75 11.40 -37.07
N SER A 219 -13.04 11.38 -37.45
CA SER A 219 -13.42 11.03 -38.82
C SER A 219 -13.06 12.14 -39.80
N GLY A 220 -12.93 11.79 -41.09
CA GLY A 220 -12.32 12.66 -42.10
C GLY A 220 -13.02 14.00 -42.35
N SER A 221 -14.29 14.16 -41.99
CA SER A 221 -14.99 15.46 -42.02
C SER A 221 -14.71 16.32 -40.79
N GLU A 222 -14.58 15.70 -39.62
CA GLU A 222 -14.43 16.38 -38.32
C GLU A 222 -13.00 16.87 -38.16
N ALA A 223 -12.02 15.99 -38.41
CA ALA A 223 -10.60 16.34 -38.50
C ALA A 223 -10.37 17.52 -39.47
N ALA A 224 -11.05 17.51 -40.63
CA ALA A 224 -10.90 18.53 -41.66
C ALA A 224 -11.56 19.87 -41.32
N ASP A 225 -12.52 19.95 -40.39
CA ASP A 225 -13.08 21.22 -39.91
C ASP A 225 -12.35 21.75 -38.67
N LEU A 226 -11.80 20.87 -37.83
CA LEU A 226 -10.94 21.21 -36.72
C LEU A 226 -9.63 21.85 -37.21
N GLN A 227 -8.96 21.23 -38.18
CA GLN A 227 -7.71 21.72 -38.79
C GLN A 227 -7.84 23.08 -39.51
N LYS A 228 -9.06 23.53 -39.86
CA LYS A 228 -9.27 24.84 -40.53
C LYS A 228 -9.25 26.03 -39.57
N ASN A 229 -9.73 25.84 -38.35
CA ASN A 229 -9.82 26.90 -37.33
C ASN A 229 -9.65 26.28 -35.92
N PRO A 230 -8.43 25.84 -35.56
CA PRO A 230 -8.14 25.36 -34.22
C PRO A 230 -8.20 26.52 -33.21
N THR A 231 -9.03 26.37 -32.19
CA THR A 231 -9.06 27.20 -30.97
C THR A 231 -9.13 26.26 -29.77
N LYS A 232 -8.64 26.69 -28.61
CA LYS A 232 -8.71 25.92 -27.36
C LYS A 232 -10.11 25.34 -27.11
N GLU A 233 -11.12 26.20 -27.17
CA GLU A 233 -12.54 25.85 -27.03
C GLU A 233 -12.98 24.76 -28.03
N ARG A 234 -12.51 24.83 -29.29
CA ARG A 234 -12.87 23.85 -30.33
C ARG A 234 -12.16 22.51 -30.17
N CYS A 235 -10.89 22.52 -29.75
CA CYS A 235 -10.18 21.27 -29.48
C CYS A 235 -10.82 20.52 -28.31
N ASP A 236 -11.18 21.22 -27.22
CA ASP A 236 -11.92 20.65 -26.08
C ASP A 236 -13.30 20.12 -26.52
N TYR A 237 -14.10 20.92 -27.26
CA TYR A 237 -15.49 20.58 -27.61
C TYR A 237 -15.65 19.34 -28.52
N PHE A 238 -14.62 18.94 -29.27
CA PHE A 238 -14.65 17.73 -30.10
C PHE A 238 -14.17 16.46 -29.38
N TYR A 239 -13.58 16.58 -28.19
CA TYR A 239 -13.22 15.43 -27.34
C TYR A 239 -14.42 14.95 -26.50
N TYR A 240 -15.34 15.86 -26.14
CA TYR A 240 -16.54 15.57 -25.33
C TYR A 240 -17.79 15.40 -26.20
N GLY A 241 -17.89 14.26 -26.86
CA GLY A 241 -19.04 13.88 -27.68
C GLY A 241 -20.24 13.42 -26.86
N ASP A 242 -20.93 14.32 -26.15
CA ASP A 242 -22.12 13.98 -25.36
C ASP A 242 -23.38 14.73 -25.78
N ASN A 243 -24.47 13.99 -26.03
CA ASN A 243 -25.81 14.55 -26.30
C ASN A 243 -26.62 14.70 -24.99
N LEU A 244 -25.96 15.11 -23.91
CA LEU A 244 -26.59 15.28 -22.60
C LEU A 244 -27.13 16.70 -22.44
N ALA A 245 -28.41 16.85 -22.75
CA ALA A 245 -29.16 18.07 -22.51
C ALA A 245 -29.55 18.22 -21.02
N GLU A 246 -28.58 18.41 -20.12
CA GLU A 246 -28.80 19.03 -18.80
C GLU A 246 -27.50 19.44 -18.06
N THR A 247 -26.77 20.42 -18.60
CA THR A 247 -25.95 21.33 -17.79
C THR A 247 -26.55 22.74 -17.89
N PRO A 248 -26.78 23.47 -16.77
CA PRO A 248 -27.33 24.83 -16.84
C PRO A 248 -26.39 25.79 -17.58
N ASP A 249 -26.91 26.43 -18.62
CA ASP A 249 -26.25 27.50 -19.39
C ASP A 249 -25.73 28.62 -18.46
N PRO A 250 -24.53 29.20 -18.70
CA PRO A 250 -24.11 30.42 -18.00
C PRO A 250 -25.16 31.52 -18.18
N THR A 251 -25.41 32.27 -17.11
CA THR A 251 -26.64 33.07 -17.03
C THR A 251 -26.62 34.27 -17.99
N PRO A 252 -27.78 34.89 -18.33
CA PRO A 252 -27.84 35.99 -19.30
C PRO A 252 -27.15 37.33 -18.92
N ARG A 253 -26.17 37.31 -18.02
CA ARG A 253 -25.31 38.45 -17.67
C ARG A 253 -23.92 38.38 -18.30
N ASP A 254 -23.51 37.21 -18.78
CA ASP A 254 -22.10 36.90 -19.12
C ASP A 254 -21.78 37.19 -20.61
N ILE A 255 -22.65 37.95 -21.28
CA ILE A 255 -22.54 38.38 -22.67
C ILE A 255 -22.16 39.86 -22.71
N SER A 256 -21.03 40.19 -23.35
CA SER A 256 -20.66 41.58 -23.59
C SER A 256 -21.68 42.29 -24.51
N PRO A 257 -22.38 43.35 -24.04
CA PRO A 257 -23.44 44.01 -24.80
C PRO A 257 -22.92 44.84 -25.99
N VAL A 258 -21.60 44.89 -26.19
CA VAL A 258 -20.93 45.62 -27.28
C VAL A 258 -20.47 44.69 -28.40
N THR A 259 -20.17 43.41 -28.11
CA THR A 259 -19.55 42.48 -29.06
C THR A 259 -20.31 41.18 -29.28
N GLY A 260 -21.28 40.82 -28.43
CA GLY A 260 -22.10 39.61 -28.61
C GLY A 260 -21.31 38.29 -28.57
N ARG A 261 -20.13 38.31 -27.95
CA ARG A 261 -19.34 37.12 -27.60
C ARG A 261 -19.36 36.93 -26.09
N TYR A 262 -19.24 35.68 -25.67
CA TYR A 262 -18.83 35.32 -24.33
C TYR A 262 -17.50 36.00 -24.00
N VAL A 263 -17.38 36.47 -22.77
CA VAL A 263 -16.09 36.86 -22.18
C VAL A 263 -15.81 35.85 -21.09
N ILE A 264 -15.07 34.80 -21.42
CA ILE A 264 -14.25 34.13 -20.42
C ILE A 264 -13.25 35.21 -19.96
N ASP A 265 -13.28 35.56 -18.67
CA ASP A 265 -12.39 36.57 -18.13
C ASP A 265 -10.95 36.02 -17.96
N SER A 266 -10.05 36.89 -17.51
CA SER A 266 -8.65 36.53 -17.24
C SER A 266 -8.48 35.51 -16.11
N ASP A 267 -9.51 35.29 -15.31
CA ASP A 267 -9.41 34.65 -14.01
C ASP A 267 -9.79 33.15 -14.12
N HIS A 268 -10.33 32.74 -15.27
CA HIS A 268 -10.61 31.35 -15.66
C HIS A 268 -9.62 30.80 -16.73
N LEU A 269 -8.42 31.38 -16.81
CA LEU A 269 -7.35 30.89 -17.70
C LEU A 269 -6.70 29.61 -17.13
N VAL A 270 -7.31 28.45 -17.43
CA VAL A 270 -6.66 27.14 -17.24
C VAL A 270 -5.38 27.09 -18.07
N GLU A 271 -4.21 27.23 -17.46
CA GLU A 271 -2.95 27.08 -18.18
C GLU A 271 -2.69 25.61 -18.54
N GLU A 272 -2.07 25.37 -19.70
CA GLU A 272 -1.69 24.03 -20.13
C GLU A 272 -0.43 23.59 -19.35
N ASN A 273 -0.38 22.33 -18.94
CA ASN A 273 0.77 21.81 -18.17
C ASN A 273 2.01 21.66 -19.06
N VAL A 274 2.74 22.76 -19.27
CA VAL A 274 3.98 22.83 -20.06
C VAL A 274 5.14 22.02 -19.47
N HIS A 275 4.97 21.46 -18.26
CA HIS A 275 5.90 20.52 -17.64
C HIS A 275 5.44 19.05 -17.72
N GLY A 276 4.22 18.78 -18.23
CA GLY A 276 3.56 17.47 -18.28
C GLY A 276 4.25 16.44 -19.17
N GLY A 277 5.31 15.82 -18.65
CA GLY A 277 5.92 14.63 -19.22
C GLY A 277 5.16 13.34 -18.86
N GLY A 278 5.62 12.21 -19.39
CA GLY A 278 5.15 10.86 -19.03
C GLY A 278 5.61 10.42 -17.64
N ASP A 279 5.44 11.28 -16.64
CA ASP A 279 5.92 11.14 -15.27
C ASP A 279 5.53 9.77 -14.69
N ALA A 280 6.54 9.02 -14.26
CA ALA A 280 6.39 7.67 -13.71
C ALA A 280 6.47 7.69 -12.18
N THR A 281 5.59 6.92 -11.54
CA THR A 281 5.34 6.95 -10.09
C THR A 281 5.02 5.56 -9.54
N SER A 282 5.08 5.41 -8.22
CA SER A 282 4.66 4.22 -7.47
C SER A 282 5.29 2.91 -7.96
N VAL A 283 6.59 2.93 -8.26
CA VAL A 283 7.30 1.79 -8.85
C VAL A 283 7.36 0.62 -7.87
N GLN A 284 7.04 -0.59 -8.34
CA GLN A 284 7.07 -1.83 -7.56
C GLN A 284 7.65 -2.98 -8.37
N GLN A 285 8.24 -3.98 -7.70
CA GLN A 285 8.78 -5.17 -8.35
C GLN A 285 8.39 -6.48 -7.64
N ALA A 286 8.49 -7.59 -8.36
CA ALA A 286 8.48 -8.93 -7.81
C ALA A 286 9.57 -9.79 -8.48
N VAL A 287 10.31 -10.55 -7.67
CA VAL A 287 11.37 -11.47 -8.11
C VAL A 287 11.04 -12.90 -7.67
N ILE A 288 10.96 -13.83 -8.62
CA ILE A 288 10.71 -15.26 -8.37
C ILE A 288 11.65 -16.14 -9.19
N GLY A 289 12.41 -17.01 -8.52
CA GLY A 289 13.53 -17.70 -9.17
C GLY A 289 14.46 -16.68 -9.86
N ASN A 290 14.72 -16.89 -11.15
CA ASN A 290 15.48 -15.96 -12.01
C ASN A 290 14.61 -15.03 -12.89
N LYS A 291 13.36 -14.78 -12.51
CA LYS A 291 12.40 -13.93 -13.25
C LYS A 291 12.02 -12.71 -12.42
N VAL A 292 11.91 -11.58 -13.09
CA VAL A 292 11.56 -10.26 -12.52
C VAL A 292 10.34 -9.72 -13.26
N LEU A 293 9.43 -9.10 -12.54
CA LEU A 293 8.39 -8.22 -13.09
C LEU A 293 8.44 -6.89 -12.33
N VAL A 294 8.47 -5.77 -13.05
CA VAL A 294 8.39 -4.42 -12.48
C VAL A 294 7.14 -3.74 -13.02
N ALA A 295 6.42 -2.97 -12.20
CA ALA A 295 5.22 -2.22 -12.56
C ALA A 295 5.29 -0.78 -12.05
N TRP A 296 4.72 0.15 -12.81
CA TRP A 296 4.66 1.57 -12.47
C TRP A 296 3.41 2.21 -13.07
N THR A 297 2.93 3.26 -12.40
CA THR A 297 1.94 4.18 -12.99
C THR A 297 2.68 5.26 -13.77
N SER A 298 2.24 5.59 -14.97
CA SER A 298 2.78 6.71 -15.76
C SER A 298 1.65 7.53 -16.36
N LYS A 299 1.86 8.84 -16.47
CA LYS A 299 0.94 9.70 -17.23
C LYS A 299 1.00 9.43 -18.75
N LEU A 300 1.96 8.66 -19.26
CA LEU A 300 1.99 8.24 -20.66
C LEU A 300 0.98 7.12 -20.93
N CYS A 301 -0.09 7.44 -21.69
CA CYS A 301 -1.14 6.49 -22.05
C CYS A 301 -1.36 6.31 -23.56
N ASP A 302 -1.00 7.31 -24.37
CA ASP A 302 -1.36 7.40 -25.80
C ASP A 302 -0.86 6.23 -26.68
N GLY A 303 0.23 5.57 -26.28
CA GLY A 303 0.91 4.59 -27.12
C GLY A 303 1.87 5.24 -28.13
N SER A 304 2.37 6.45 -27.82
CA SER A 304 3.58 6.97 -28.46
C SER A 304 4.72 5.95 -28.27
N PRO A 305 5.26 5.35 -29.36
CA PRO A 305 6.12 4.18 -29.21
C PRO A 305 7.36 4.47 -28.38
N LEU A 306 7.52 3.70 -27.30
CA LEU A 306 8.70 3.81 -26.43
C LEU A 306 9.96 3.45 -27.23
N ALA A 307 11.12 3.98 -26.82
CA ALA A 307 12.37 3.82 -27.58
C ALA A 307 12.84 2.37 -27.78
N TRP A 308 12.23 1.43 -27.04
CA TRP A 308 12.48 -0.02 -27.08
C TRP A 308 11.32 -0.83 -27.69
N GLY A 309 10.28 -0.15 -28.21
CA GLY A 309 8.98 -0.73 -28.52
C GLY A 309 8.11 -0.92 -27.27
N ASP A 310 6.82 -1.18 -27.49
CA ASP A 310 5.80 -1.45 -26.46
C ASP A 310 4.70 -2.37 -27.02
N VAL A 311 3.97 -3.03 -26.12
CA VAL A 311 2.80 -3.87 -26.44
C VAL A 311 1.66 -3.61 -25.45
N SER A 312 0.45 -4.10 -25.73
CA SER A 312 -0.67 -4.04 -24.78
C SER A 312 -1.64 -5.20 -25.00
N PRO A 313 -2.09 -5.91 -23.94
CA PRO A 313 -3.15 -6.91 -24.07
C PRO A 313 -4.47 -6.30 -24.54
N LEU A 314 -4.73 -5.00 -24.31
CA LEU A 314 -5.93 -4.32 -24.83
C LEU A 314 -5.99 -4.30 -26.37
N ASN A 315 -4.85 -4.42 -27.05
CA ASN A 315 -4.76 -4.50 -28.51
C ASN A 315 -5.19 -5.88 -29.06
N THR A 316 -5.37 -6.90 -28.21
CA THR A 316 -5.84 -8.24 -28.60
C THR A 316 -7.37 -8.33 -28.69
N LEU A 317 -8.09 -7.44 -28.00
CA LEU A 317 -9.54 -7.33 -28.04
C LEU A 317 -10.03 -6.79 -29.39
N ASP A 318 -11.16 -7.32 -29.89
CA ASP A 318 -11.82 -6.86 -31.13
C ASP A 318 -11.95 -5.32 -31.14
N PRO A 319 -11.50 -4.61 -32.19
CA PRO A 319 -11.60 -3.15 -32.30
C PRO A 319 -13.01 -2.57 -32.11
N LEU A 320 -14.07 -3.35 -32.39
CA LEU A 320 -15.47 -2.95 -32.22
C LEU A 320 -16.03 -3.30 -30.83
N ALA A 321 -15.34 -4.11 -30.04
CA ALA A 321 -15.75 -4.48 -28.68
C ALA A 321 -15.06 -3.60 -27.64
N ASN A 322 -15.84 -3.04 -26.72
CA ASN A 322 -15.36 -2.34 -25.53
C ASN A 322 -15.97 -2.98 -24.25
N PRO A 323 -15.59 -4.21 -23.89
CA PRO A 323 -16.35 -5.07 -22.97
C PRO A 323 -16.41 -4.60 -21.52
N TYR A 324 -15.68 -3.53 -21.15
CA TYR A 324 -15.69 -2.93 -19.81
C TYR A 324 -15.70 -1.39 -19.83
N GLY A 325 -15.93 -0.76 -20.99
CA GLY A 325 -15.77 0.68 -21.16
C GLY A 325 -14.31 1.20 -21.24
N VAL A 326 -13.30 0.37 -20.99
CA VAL A 326 -11.87 0.77 -20.88
C VAL A 326 -11.16 1.04 -22.21
N LYS A 327 -11.74 0.76 -23.38
CA LYS A 327 -11.17 1.22 -24.67
C LYS A 327 -11.65 2.64 -24.98
N GLY A 328 -10.71 3.54 -25.23
CA GLY A 328 -10.98 4.95 -25.52
C GLY A 328 -9.70 5.77 -25.50
N LEU A 329 -9.87 7.08 -25.46
CA LEU A 329 -8.78 8.06 -25.33
C LEU A 329 -8.45 8.31 -23.85
N GLN A 330 -7.25 8.82 -23.57
CA GLN A 330 -6.86 9.19 -22.21
C GLN A 330 -7.76 10.33 -21.68
N GLY A 331 -8.36 10.12 -20.51
CA GLY A 331 -9.16 11.11 -19.79
C GLY A 331 -8.29 12.06 -18.96
N TYR A 332 -8.94 13.05 -18.35
CA TYR A 332 -8.33 13.96 -17.37
C TYR A 332 -9.37 14.41 -16.35
N THR A 333 -8.90 14.76 -15.16
CA THR A 333 -9.70 15.43 -14.12
C THR A 333 -9.40 16.92 -14.16
N ASP A 334 -10.43 17.77 -14.11
CA ASP A 334 -10.27 19.22 -14.03
C ASP A 334 -10.50 19.72 -12.61
N TYR A 335 -9.42 19.86 -11.85
CA TYR A 335 -9.49 20.28 -10.45
C TYR A 335 -9.89 21.76 -10.29
N ALA A 336 -9.80 22.57 -11.35
CA ALA A 336 -10.35 23.93 -11.36
C ALA A 336 -11.90 23.96 -11.34
N LEU A 337 -12.56 22.85 -11.70
CA LEU A 337 -14.02 22.75 -11.77
C LEU A 337 -14.66 21.98 -10.60
N MET A 338 -13.86 21.46 -9.66
CA MET A 338 -14.40 20.79 -8.46
C MET A 338 -15.16 21.76 -7.57
N LYS A 339 -16.43 21.48 -7.30
CA LYS A 339 -17.30 22.37 -6.51
C LYS A 339 -17.04 22.26 -5.01
N ALA A 340 -17.36 23.35 -4.30
CA ALA A 340 -17.32 23.44 -2.84
C ALA A 340 -18.51 22.75 -2.14
N GLU A 341 -18.76 21.48 -2.43
CA GLU A 341 -19.90 20.74 -1.86
C GLU A 341 -19.53 20.11 -0.51
N GLY A 342 -19.68 20.91 0.56
CA GLY A 342 -19.88 20.46 1.95
C GLY A 342 -18.63 20.13 2.77
N GLU A 343 -17.66 19.40 2.22
CA GLU A 343 -16.61 18.74 3.02
C GLU A 343 -15.24 19.46 3.05
N ILE A 344 -14.96 20.33 2.09
CA ILE A 344 -13.63 20.96 1.93
C ILE A 344 -13.67 22.41 2.42
N GLY A 345 -12.77 22.76 3.34
CA GLY A 345 -12.61 24.12 3.84
C GLY A 345 -12.24 25.12 2.73
N THR A 346 -12.73 26.35 2.84
CA THR A 346 -12.60 27.38 1.77
C THR A 346 -11.16 27.77 1.43
N SER A 347 -10.19 27.52 2.31
CA SER A 347 -8.76 27.64 2.01
C SER A 347 -8.26 26.51 1.11
N ALA A 348 -8.58 25.26 1.43
CA ALA A 348 -8.17 24.08 0.67
C ALA A 348 -8.83 24.02 -0.72
N LEU A 349 -10.09 24.44 -0.83
CA LEU A 349 -10.78 24.58 -2.12
C LEU A 349 -10.00 25.48 -3.09
N ASN A 350 -9.61 26.67 -2.63
CA ASN A 350 -8.86 27.64 -3.45
C ASN A 350 -7.51 27.09 -3.91
N ALA A 351 -6.89 26.17 -3.15
CA ALA A 351 -5.64 25.51 -3.53
C ALA A 351 -5.86 24.36 -4.54
N ILE A 352 -6.94 23.60 -4.41
CA ILE A 352 -7.34 22.55 -5.39
C ILE A 352 -7.67 23.18 -6.74
N HIS A 353 -8.36 24.33 -6.75
CA HIS A 353 -8.69 25.07 -7.97
C HIS A 353 -7.47 25.51 -8.79
N GLN A 354 -6.29 25.62 -8.17
CA GLN A 354 -5.05 26.04 -8.81
C GLN A 354 -4.27 24.88 -9.47
N ILE A 355 -4.75 23.62 -9.37
CA ILE A 355 -4.08 22.45 -9.97
C ILE A 355 -4.44 22.29 -11.46
N GLY A 356 -5.66 22.70 -11.87
CA GLY A 356 -6.11 22.63 -13.27
C GLY A 356 -6.36 21.20 -13.79
N LYS A 357 -6.15 21.00 -15.09
CA LYS A 357 -6.36 19.70 -15.78
C LYS A 357 -5.18 18.74 -15.57
N VAL A 358 -5.45 17.57 -14.99
CA VAL A 358 -4.45 16.50 -14.79
C VAL A 358 -4.86 15.24 -15.55
N PRO A 359 -4.05 14.73 -16.49
CA PRO A 359 -4.34 13.49 -17.22
C PRO A 359 -4.47 12.28 -16.30
N HIS A 360 -5.35 11.34 -16.65
CA HIS A 360 -5.44 10.02 -16.03
C HIS A 360 -4.16 9.20 -16.26
N SER A 361 -3.82 8.32 -15.33
CA SER A 361 -2.60 7.51 -15.33
C SER A 361 -2.83 6.14 -15.98
N CYS A 362 -1.80 5.62 -16.66
CA CYS A 362 -1.76 4.25 -17.14
C CYS A 362 -0.86 3.36 -16.27
N LEU A 363 -1.29 2.12 -16.08
CA LEU A 363 -0.46 1.09 -15.47
C LEU A 363 0.35 0.37 -16.54
N TRP A 364 1.66 0.32 -16.32
CA TRP A 364 2.65 -0.32 -17.18
C TRP A 364 3.37 -1.42 -16.41
N VAL A 365 3.79 -2.48 -17.11
CA VAL A 365 4.67 -3.52 -16.56
C VAL A 365 5.81 -3.85 -17.51
N ARG A 366 6.92 -4.39 -16.98
CA ARG A 366 8.03 -4.90 -17.79
C ARG A 366 8.66 -6.13 -17.13
N ARG A 367 8.80 -7.22 -17.90
CA ARG A 367 9.40 -8.48 -17.43
C ARG A 367 10.90 -8.56 -17.76
N GLY A 368 11.66 -9.13 -16.84
CA GLY A 368 13.11 -9.30 -16.92
C GLY A 368 13.55 -10.71 -16.52
N TYR A 369 14.69 -11.17 -17.03
CA TYR A 369 15.19 -12.53 -16.83
C TYR A 369 16.70 -12.59 -16.63
N VAL A 370 17.14 -13.24 -15.55
CA VAL A 370 18.57 -13.35 -15.21
C VAL A 370 19.21 -14.52 -15.96
N VAL A 371 20.27 -14.23 -16.71
CA VAL A 371 21.01 -15.19 -17.53
C VAL A 371 22.51 -15.14 -17.25
N GLU A 372 23.18 -16.28 -17.41
CA GLU A 372 24.63 -16.37 -17.42
C GLU A 372 25.16 -15.94 -18.81
N ASN A 373 26.11 -15.01 -18.82
CA ASN A 373 26.75 -14.48 -20.02
C ASN A 373 27.82 -15.48 -20.51
N ALA A 374 28.11 -15.50 -21.82
CA ALA A 374 29.16 -16.35 -22.40
C ALA A 374 30.59 -16.06 -21.88
N GLY A 375 30.79 -14.97 -21.13
CA GLY A 375 32.03 -14.64 -20.41
C GLY A 375 32.08 -15.09 -18.95
N GLY A 376 31.08 -15.84 -18.45
CA GLY A 376 30.99 -16.32 -17.06
C GLY A 376 30.39 -15.33 -16.06
N GLY A 377 30.05 -14.10 -16.49
CA GLY A 377 29.25 -13.16 -15.70
C GLY A 377 27.74 -13.45 -15.78
N SER A 378 26.91 -12.58 -15.22
CA SER A 378 25.44 -12.58 -15.36
C SER A 378 24.90 -11.25 -15.87
N SER A 379 23.71 -11.26 -16.45
CA SER A 379 22.97 -10.06 -16.88
C SER A 379 21.46 -10.26 -16.77
N VAL A 380 20.70 -9.18 -16.97
CA VAL A 380 19.23 -9.21 -17.02
C VAL A 380 18.78 -8.89 -18.44
N LEU A 381 18.10 -9.83 -19.10
CA LEU A 381 17.42 -9.61 -20.37
C LEU A 381 16.03 -9.05 -20.10
N TRP A 382 15.67 -7.94 -20.75
CA TRP A 382 14.36 -7.30 -20.62
C TRP A 382 13.56 -7.43 -21.91
N TRP A 383 12.25 -7.63 -21.78
CA TRP A 383 11.30 -7.57 -22.90
C TRP A 383 10.89 -6.11 -23.15
N ALA A 384 10.07 -5.89 -24.18
CA ALA A 384 9.31 -4.65 -24.30
C ALA A 384 8.38 -4.48 -23.07
N PRO A 385 8.14 -3.24 -22.61
CA PRO A 385 7.08 -2.94 -21.65
C PRO A 385 5.69 -3.23 -22.21
N GLU A 386 4.78 -3.64 -21.35
CA GLU A 386 3.36 -3.88 -21.67
C GLU A 386 2.49 -2.82 -20.96
N ARG A 387 1.71 -2.04 -21.72
CA ARG A 387 0.71 -1.12 -21.17
C ARG A 387 -0.56 -1.89 -20.84
N LEU A 388 -0.93 -2.02 -19.58
CA LEU A 388 -2.12 -2.78 -19.18
C LEU A 388 -3.41 -1.99 -19.40
N THR A 389 -3.39 -0.69 -19.16
CA THR A 389 -4.59 0.16 -19.17
C THR A 389 -4.55 1.18 -20.33
N SER A 390 -5.55 2.05 -20.43
CA SER A 390 -5.72 3.02 -21.53
C SER A 390 -5.71 4.49 -21.09
N GLY A 391 -5.86 4.75 -19.79
CA GLY A 391 -6.07 6.10 -19.26
C GLY A 391 -7.49 6.61 -19.45
N VAL A 392 -8.44 5.82 -19.98
CA VAL A 392 -9.88 6.18 -19.94
C VAL A 392 -10.30 6.39 -18.48
N ARG A 393 -9.79 5.54 -17.57
CA ARG A 393 -9.92 5.63 -16.11
C ARG A 393 -8.51 5.83 -15.51
N ASP A 394 -8.41 6.50 -14.36
CA ASP A 394 -7.13 6.81 -13.70
C ASP A 394 -6.65 5.61 -12.87
N ALA A 395 -5.59 4.94 -13.33
CA ALA A 395 -5.02 3.76 -12.66
C ALA A 395 -4.08 4.16 -11.51
N TRP A 396 -4.36 3.68 -10.30
CA TRP A 396 -3.56 3.97 -9.09
C TRP A 396 -3.48 2.76 -8.14
N LYS A 397 -2.64 2.88 -7.10
CA LYS A 397 -2.37 1.86 -6.06
C LYS A 397 -2.38 0.43 -6.61
N HIS A 398 -1.49 0.13 -7.55
CA HIS A 398 -1.23 -1.24 -7.94
C HIS A 398 -0.49 -2.01 -6.84
N GLU A 399 -0.58 -3.34 -6.89
CA GLU A 399 0.21 -4.27 -6.09
C GLU A 399 0.56 -5.49 -6.94
N ILE A 400 1.83 -5.92 -6.90
CA ILE A 400 2.30 -7.14 -7.57
C ILE A 400 2.49 -8.24 -6.53
N ALA A 401 1.94 -9.43 -6.77
CA ALA A 401 2.42 -10.66 -6.14
C ALA A 401 2.85 -11.69 -7.18
N ALA A 402 3.59 -12.68 -6.72
CA ALA A 402 4.22 -13.69 -7.55
C ALA A 402 4.27 -15.02 -6.79
N THR A 403 4.59 -16.12 -7.48
CA THR A 403 4.94 -17.38 -6.81
C THR A 403 5.77 -18.26 -7.76
N GLU A 404 6.88 -18.83 -7.26
CA GLU A 404 7.98 -19.37 -8.08
C GLU A 404 7.60 -20.50 -9.05
N ASN A 405 6.45 -21.15 -8.85
CA ASN A 405 5.99 -22.26 -9.66
C ASN A 405 4.89 -21.90 -10.68
N ALA A 406 4.09 -20.86 -10.44
CA ALA A 406 2.86 -20.60 -11.20
C ALA A 406 2.91 -19.32 -12.03
N GLY A 407 3.27 -18.16 -11.44
CA GLY A 407 3.22 -16.90 -12.18
C GLY A 407 3.36 -15.63 -11.33
N PHE A 408 3.04 -14.52 -11.98
CA PHE A 408 2.85 -13.19 -11.41
C PHE A 408 1.38 -12.79 -11.55
N ALA A 409 0.89 -11.95 -10.66
CA ALA A 409 -0.39 -11.24 -10.79
C ALA A 409 -0.24 -9.79 -10.34
N ILE A 410 -1.10 -8.93 -10.86
CA ILE A 410 -1.15 -7.51 -10.51
C ILE A 410 -2.61 -7.06 -10.34
N THR A 411 -2.88 -6.30 -9.28
CA THR A 411 -4.17 -5.67 -9.00
C THR A 411 -3.99 -4.18 -8.83
N TRP A 412 -4.97 -3.38 -9.22
CA TRP A 412 -4.95 -1.92 -9.08
C TRP A 412 -6.37 -1.38 -8.95
N GLN A 413 -6.51 -0.11 -8.55
CA GLN A 413 -7.78 0.61 -8.63
C GLN A 413 -7.83 1.46 -9.90
N GLU A 414 -8.98 1.52 -10.59
CA GLU A 414 -9.21 2.46 -11.68
C GLU A 414 -10.39 3.38 -11.38
N ASP A 415 -10.12 4.67 -11.22
CA ASP A 415 -11.15 5.67 -10.95
C ASP A 415 -11.73 6.25 -12.26
N PRO A 416 -13.06 6.26 -12.48
CA PRO A 416 -13.65 6.73 -13.72
C PRO A 416 -13.60 8.26 -13.87
N GLU A 417 -13.51 9.00 -12.77
CA GLU A 417 -13.54 10.47 -12.73
C GLU A 417 -12.18 11.04 -12.25
N GLY A 418 -11.31 10.15 -11.76
CA GLY A 418 -9.90 10.38 -11.45
C GLY A 418 -9.61 10.38 -9.95
N LEU A 419 -8.35 10.56 -9.57
CA LEU A 419 -8.00 10.62 -8.15
C LEU A 419 -8.77 11.73 -7.41
N LEU A 420 -9.12 11.45 -6.15
CA LEU A 420 -9.68 12.44 -5.23
C LEU A 420 -8.65 12.83 -4.16
N PRO A 421 -8.72 14.06 -3.62
CA PRO A 421 -7.95 14.42 -2.45
C PRO A 421 -8.48 13.67 -1.22
N GLY A 422 -7.57 13.17 -0.39
CA GLY A 422 -7.90 12.69 0.96
C GLY A 422 -8.38 13.84 1.85
N SER A 423 -9.32 13.55 2.74
CA SER A 423 -10.05 14.54 3.55
C SER A 423 -9.77 14.49 5.06
N GLY A 424 -8.56 14.05 5.45
CA GLY A 424 -7.96 14.38 6.75
C GLY A 424 -7.25 13.25 7.51
N GLU A 425 -6.36 13.68 8.42
CA GLU A 425 -6.24 13.17 9.78
C GLU A 425 -5.34 11.92 9.93
N GLY A 426 -4.23 11.81 9.18
CA GLY A 426 -3.16 10.85 9.49
C GLY A 426 -2.56 10.03 8.33
N PRO A 427 -1.34 9.49 8.55
CA PRO A 427 -0.31 9.32 7.53
C PRO A 427 -0.76 8.59 6.27
N GLY A 428 -0.69 9.26 5.13
CA GLY A 428 -1.39 8.91 3.90
C GLY A 428 -2.58 9.84 3.59
N GLU A 429 -2.51 11.10 4.02
CA GLU A 429 -3.36 12.19 3.54
C GLU A 429 -3.03 12.56 2.08
N GLY A 430 -3.67 13.62 1.56
CA GLY A 430 -3.53 14.02 0.17
C GLY A 430 -4.02 12.95 -0.82
N TRP A 431 -3.43 12.92 -2.02
CA TRP A 431 -3.90 12.16 -3.19
C TRP A 431 -3.55 10.65 -3.13
N SER A 432 -3.61 10.05 -1.94
CA SER A 432 -3.15 8.68 -1.68
C SER A 432 -4.09 7.57 -2.18
N GLY A 433 -5.19 7.92 -2.86
CA GLY A 433 -6.26 6.99 -3.24
C GLY A 433 -7.12 6.48 -2.06
N SER A 434 -7.09 7.18 -0.91
CA SER A 434 -7.94 6.85 0.26
C SER A 434 -9.42 6.92 -0.08
N THR A 435 -9.78 8.06 -0.70
CA THR A 435 -11.09 8.39 -1.23
C THR A 435 -11.06 8.11 -2.74
N VAL A 436 -12.17 7.61 -3.26
CA VAL A 436 -12.38 7.30 -4.68
C VAL A 436 -13.81 7.67 -5.06
N ASN A 437 -14.05 7.91 -6.34
CA ASN A 437 -15.39 8.19 -6.83
C ASN A 437 -16.28 6.95 -6.79
N HIS A 438 -17.59 7.17 -6.91
CA HIS A 438 -18.54 6.07 -7.11
C HIS A 438 -18.25 5.42 -8.47
N LYS A 439 -18.39 4.09 -8.54
CA LYS A 439 -18.01 3.23 -9.68
C LYS A 439 -16.50 2.92 -9.81
N THR A 440 -15.64 3.33 -8.88
CA THR A 440 -14.21 2.95 -8.90
C THR A 440 -14.03 1.47 -8.63
N ASP A 441 -13.29 0.78 -9.49
CA ASP A 441 -13.19 -0.69 -9.50
C ASP A 441 -11.79 -1.18 -9.13
N VAL A 442 -11.70 -2.37 -8.51
CA VAL A 442 -10.45 -3.14 -8.43
C VAL A 442 -10.32 -4.03 -9.65
N TRP A 443 -9.15 -3.99 -10.27
CA TRP A 443 -8.81 -4.72 -11.49
C TRP A 443 -7.79 -5.83 -11.24
N TYR A 444 -7.74 -6.81 -12.12
CA TYR A 444 -6.83 -7.96 -12.06
C TYR A 444 -6.26 -8.32 -13.44
N SER A 445 -4.97 -8.65 -13.50
CA SER A 445 -4.27 -9.25 -14.65
C SER A 445 -3.13 -10.15 -14.17
N TYR A 446 -2.72 -11.15 -14.97
CA TYR A 446 -1.69 -12.11 -14.57
C TYR A 446 -0.74 -12.52 -15.72
N LEU A 447 0.42 -13.07 -15.35
CA LEU A 447 1.38 -13.73 -16.24
C LEU A 447 1.73 -15.11 -15.68
N HIS A 448 1.23 -16.16 -16.33
CA HIS A 448 1.54 -17.55 -15.98
C HIS A 448 2.93 -17.95 -16.52
N LEU A 449 3.73 -18.68 -15.73
CA LEU A 449 5.14 -18.97 -16.08
C LEU A 449 5.34 -19.78 -17.37
N LYS A 450 4.34 -20.56 -17.79
CA LYS A 450 4.30 -21.25 -19.10
C LYS A 450 4.43 -20.27 -20.29
N ASP A 451 3.96 -19.03 -20.13
CA ASP A 451 3.86 -18.01 -21.18
C ASP A 451 4.98 -16.95 -21.11
N PHE A 452 5.80 -16.97 -20.05
CA PHE A 452 6.83 -15.95 -19.76
C PHE A 452 7.80 -15.71 -20.92
N PHE A 453 8.13 -16.77 -21.68
CA PHE A 453 9.06 -16.74 -22.81
C PHE A 453 8.39 -16.63 -24.19
N ASN A 454 7.09 -16.32 -24.25
CA ASN A 454 6.41 -16.04 -25.51
C ASN A 454 7.02 -14.78 -26.18
N ASN A 455 6.79 -14.65 -27.50
CA ASN A 455 7.46 -13.69 -28.39
C ASN A 455 7.47 -12.25 -27.86
N ILE A 456 8.56 -11.53 -28.15
CA ILE A 456 8.81 -10.18 -27.61
C ILE A 456 7.78 -9.13 -28.05
N ASP A 457 7.23 -9.28 -29.26
CA ASP A 457 6.24 -8.37 -29.86
C ASP A 457 4.78 -8.79 -29.54
N VAL A 458 4.57 -9.66 -28.55
CA VAL A 458 3.24 -10.18 -28.16
C VAL A 458 3.04 -9.95 -26.66
N PRO A 459 1.91 -9.33 -26.23
CA PRO A 459 1.61 -9.19 -24.81
C PRO A 459 1.39 -10.57 -24.18
N VAL A 460 1.97 -10.78 -22.99
CA VAL A 460 1.83 -12.04 -22.22
C VAL A 460 1.06 -11.86 -20.93
N MET A 461 0.87 -10.61 -20.48
CA MET A 461 -0.09 -10.29 -19.43
C MET A 461 -1.50 -10.57 -19.96
N SER A 462 -2.33 -11.19 -19.13
CA SER A 462 -3.72 -11.46 -19.49
C SER A 462 -4.52 -10.16 -19.66
N VAL A 463 -5.55 -10.17 -20.51
CA VAL A 463 -6.49 -9.05 -20.64
C VAL A 463 -7.05 -8.69 -19.25
N PRO A 464 -6.89 -7.43 -18.79
CA PRO A 464 -7.43 -6.95 -17.52
C PRO A 464 -8.93 -7.16 -17.39
N VAL A 465 -9.38 -7.44 -16.16
CA VAL A 465 -10.79 -7.51 -15.80
C VAL A 465 -11.07 -6.78 -14.48
N PRO A 466 -12.24 -6.13 -14.32
CA PRO A 466 -12.68 -5.66 -13.02
C PRO A 466 -13.18 -6.87 -12.22
N ILE A 467 -12.70 -7.04 -10.98
CA ILE A 467 -13.19 -8.07 -10.07
C ILE A 467 -14.32 -7.56 -9.18
N THR A 468 -14.49 -6.25 -9.02
CA THR A 468 -15.56 -5.61 -8.23
C THR A 468 -16.82 -5.36 -9.05
N ASP A 469 -17.97 -5.26 -8.37
CA ASP A 469 -19.30 -5.03 -8.97
C ASP A 469 -19.81 -3.58 -8.85
N ASN A 470 -18.91 -2.59 -8.80
CA ASN A 470 -19.27 -1.17 -8.60
C ASN A 470 -19.86 -0.47 -9.86
N ALA A 471 -20.08 -1.18 -10.96
CA ALA A 471 -20.57 -0.59 -12.21
C ALA A 471 -22.08 -0.31 -12.19
N LYS A 472 -22.52 0.84 -12.73
CA LYS A 472 -23.96 1.18 -12.83
C LYS A 472 -24.62 0.57 -14.07
N CYS A 473 -25.73 -0.15 -13.87
CA CYS A 473 -26.55 -0.70 -14.95
C CYS A 473 -27.73 0.22 -15.35
N PRO A 474 -27.79 0.72 -16.60
CA PRO A 474 -28.95 1.44 -17.13
C PRO A 474 -29.94 0.50 -17.84
N LEU A 475 -31.23 0.85 -17.84
CA LEU A 475 -32.30 0.05 -18.47
C LEU A 475 -32.36 0.12 -20.00
N ASN A 476 -32.12 1.30 -20.57
CA ASN A 476 -32.70 1.69 -21.88
C ASN A 476 -31.83 1.35 -23.11
N SER A 477 -30.97 0.34 -23.00
CA SER A 477 -30.15 -0.15 -24.11
C SER A 477 -29.81 -1.63 -23.89
N GLY A 478 -29.71 -2.50 -24.90
CA GLY A 478 -29.41 -2.21 -26.31
C GLY A 478 -27.90 -2.01 -26.54
N ASP A 479 -27.17 -1.66 -25.48
CA ASP A 479 -25.73 -1.45 -25.46
C ASP A 479 -25.04 -2.74 -25.05
N GLN A 480 -24.46 -3.44 -26.03
CA GLN A 480 -23.73 -4.68 -25.78
C GLN A 480 -22.42 -4.43 -25.02
N ALA A 481 -21.91 -3.19 -24.96
CA ALA A 481 -20.68 -2.86 -24.22
C ALA A 481 -20.85 -2.91 -22.69
N LYS A 482 -22.09 -2.93 -22.17
CA LYS A 482 -22.38 -3.00 -20.72
C LYS A 482 -22.94 -4.34 -20.24
N GLN A 483 -22.92 -5.38 -21.09
CA GLN A 483 -23.36 -6.72 -20.71
C GLN A 483 -22.57 -7.35 -19.55
N PHE A 484 -21.30 -6.94 -19.37
CA PHE A 484 -20.43 -7.40 -18.28
C PHE A 484 -21.01 -7.10 -16.88
N CYS A 485 -21.82 -6.04 -16.75
CA CYS A 485 -22.37 -5.63 -15.47
C CYS A 485 -23.50 -6.53 -14.98
N TYR A 486 -24.26 -7.18 -15.87
CA TYR A 486 -25.54 -7.84 -15.53
C TYR A 486 -25.70 -9.29 -15.99
N ALA A 487 -24.88 -9.76 -16.94
CA ALA A 487 -24.91 -11.17 -17.33
C ALA A 487 -24.36 -12.08 -16.21
N ASP A 488 -24.53 -13.39 -16.39
CA ASP A 488 -24.07 -14.44 -15.48
C ASP A 488 -23.12 -15.45 -16.20
N ASN A 489 -22.78 -16.54 -15.51
CA ASN A 489 -22.16 -17.75 -16.07
C ASN A 489 -20.94 -17.46 -16.98
N PHE A 490 -20.07 -16.60 -16.46
CA PHE A 490 -18.96 -15.97 -17.18
C PHE A 490 -17.88 -16.98 -17.60
N SER A 491 -17.49 -16.94 -18.88
CA SER A 491 -16.31 -17.64 -19.38
C SER A 491 -15.16 -16.65 -19.57
N TYR A 492 -14.08 -16.82 -18.79
CA TYR A 492 -12.85 -16.03 -18.92
C TYR A 492 -11.85 -16.66 -19.90
N SER A 493 -11.12 -15.81 -20.63
CA SER A 493 -10.06 -16.18 -21.56
C SER A 493 -8.95 -15.13 -21.52
N PRO A 494 -7.68 -15.49 -21.25
CA PRO A 494 -6.60 -14.52 -21.08
C PRO A 494 -6.34 -13.63 -22.30
N ALA A 495 -6.71 -14.07 -23.50
CA ALA A 495 -6.50 -13.36 -24.76
C ALA A 495 -7.72 -12.58 -25.26
N THR A 496 -8.88 -12.68 -24.59
CA THR A 496 -10.11 -11.98 -24.97
C THR A 496 -10.85 -11.34 -23.79
N GLY A 497 -10.30 -11.44 -22.58
CA GLY A 497 -10.98 -11.04 -21.35
C GLY A 497 -12.17 -11.96 -21.09
N TRP A 498 -13.37 -11.40 -21.17
CA TRP A 498 -14.62 -12.08 -20.84
C TRP A 498 -15.44 -12.46 -22.09
N THR A 499 -16.21 -13.53 -21.95
CA THR A 499 -17.25 -13.94 -22.92
C THR A 499 -18.58 -14.17 -22.18
N PRO A 500 -19.70 -13.58 -22.66
CA PRO A 500 -21.02 -13.72 -22.03
C PRO A 500 -21.49 -15.17 -21.91
N GLY A 501 -22.21 -15.45 -20.82
CA GLY A 501 -23.09 -16.61 -20.71
C GLY A 501 -24.22 -16.58 -21.76
N ALA A 502 -24.99 -17.67 -21.82
CA ALA A 502 -26.12 -17.77 -22.75
C ALA A 502 -27.37 -16.98 -22.29
N ASN A 503 -27.40 -16.59 -21.01
CA ASN A 503 -28.46 -15.79 -20.42
C ASN A 503 -28.14 -14.30 -20.66
N GLY A 504 -29.16 -13.46 -20.84
CA GLY A 504 -28.94 -12.12 -21.33
C GLY A 504 -30.07 -11.16 -21.05
N LEU A 505 -29.68 -9.94 -20.65
CA LEU A 505 -30.46 -8.89 -19.99
C LEU A 505 -30.71 -9.18 -18.49
N PRO A 506 -30.70 -8.15 -17.62
CA PRO A 506 -30.94 -8.31 -16.18
C PRO A 506 -32.38 -8.76 -15.88
N ASP A 507 -32.54 -9.67 -14.92
CA ASP A 507 -33.85 -10.17 -14.44
C ASP A 507 -34.75 -9.06 -13.85
N LEU A 508 -34.15 -8.05 -13.20
CA LEU A 508 -34.90 -6.95 -12.57
C LEU A 508 -34.17 -5.62 -12.67
N CYS A 509 -34.80 -4.64 -13.32
CA CYS A 509 -34.46 -3.23 -13.20
C CYS A 509 -35.74 -2.42 -12.92
N ALA A 510 -35.64 -1.33 -12.13
CA ALA A 510 -36.78 -0.47 -11.84
C ALA A 510 -36.93 0.62 -12.91
N ASP A 511 -37.82 0.40 -13.89
CA ASP A 511 -38.06 1.34 -15.00
C ASP A 511 -38.94 2.53 -14.58
N GLY A 512 -38.56 3.75 -15.02
CA GLY A 512 -39.48 4.89 -15.09
C GLY A 512 -39.25 6.09 -14.16
N ASP A 513 -38.25 6.11 -13.27
CA ASP A 513 -37.91 7.31 -12.48
C ASP A 513 -36.41 7.66 -12.55
N LEU A 514 -36.11 8.94 -12.75
CA LEU A 514 -34.77 9.47 -13.06
C LEU A 514 -33.79 9.35 -11.88
N VAL A 515 -34.30 9.30 -10.65
CA VAL A 515 -33.50 9.43 -9.44
C VAL A 515 -32.62 8.19 -9.16
N TYR A 516 -33.14 6.97 -9.37
CA TYR A 516 -32.50 5.74 -8.85
C TYR A 516 -32.42 4.56 -9.83
N ASN A 517 -32.33 4.81 -11.14
CA ASN A 517 -32.10 3.79 -12.19
C ASN A 517 -31.02 2.74 -11.77
N SER A 518 -31.46 1.54 -11.39
CA SER A 518 -30.62 0.46 -10.84
C SER A 518 -31.18 -0.91 -11.19
N CYS A 519 -30.31 -1.93 -11.23
CA CYS A 519 -30.65 -3.30 -11.61
C CYS A 519 -30.06 -4.35 -10.67
N ILE A 520 -30.72 -5.51 -10.58
CA ILE A 520 -30.19 -6.73 -9.97
C ILE A 520 -29.81 -7.69 -11.11
N ALA A 521 -28.62 -8.30 -11.03
CA ALA A 521 -28.16 -9.33 -11.96
C ALA A 521 -28.77 -10.70 -11.62
N GLU A 522 -28.76 -11.66 -12.56
CA GLU A 522 -29.38 -12.99 -12.37
C GLU A 522 -28.83 -13.77 -11.15
N ASP A 523 -27.57 -13.51 -10.75
CA ASP A 523 -26.92 -14.09 -9.57
C ASP A 523 -27.07 -13.24 -8.29
N GLY A 524 -27.95 -12.24 -8.29
CA GLY A 524 -28.34 -11.46 -7.11
C GLY A 524 -27.46 -10.25 -6.79
N ARG A 525 -26.41 -9.96 -7.56
CA ARG A 525 -25.60 -8.72 -7.39
C ARG A 525 -26.46 -7.47 -7.64
N PHE A 526 -26.20 -6.40 -6.89
CA PHE A 526 -26.94 -5.14 -7.04
C PHE A 526 -26.10 -4.02 -7.65
N MET A 527 -26.44 -3.65 -8.89
CA MET A 527 -25.61 -2.85 -9.79
C MET A 527 -26.05 -1.37 -9.85
N GLU A 528 -26.24 -0.75 -8.69
CA GLU A 528 -26.62 0.68 -8.57
C GLU A 528 -25.46 1.65 -8.91
N GLY A 529 -24.22 1.17 -8.78
CA GLY A 529 -22.99 1.90 -9.04
C GLY A 529 -22.78 3.13 -8.15
N GLN A 530 -23.12 3.00 -6.87
CA GLN A 530 -22.85 4.00 -5.82
C GLN A 530 -21.63 3.64 -4.95
N THR A 531 -21.19 2.38 -4.95
CA THR A 531 -20.01 1.92 -4.23
C THR A 531 -18.72 2.27 -4.98
N GLY A 532 -17.57 2.22 -4.28
CA GLY A 532 -16.25 2.40 -4.89
C GLY A 532 -15.17 1.68 -4.09
N SER A 533 -14.26 0.99 -4.79
CA SER A 533 -13.24 0.15 -4.15
C SER A 533 -11.83 0.73 -4.29
N SER A 534 -11.06 0.72 -3.19
CA SER A 534 -9.72 1.30 -3.13
C SER A 534 -8.73 0.46 -2.32
N ARG A 535 -7.43 0.71 -2.57
CA ARG A 535 -6.27 0.05 -1.93
C ARG A 535 -6.37 -1.49 -1.90
N PRO A 536 -6.42 -2.15 -3.07
CA PRO A 536 -6.31 -3.60 -3.12
C PRO A 536 -4.96 -4.07 -2.57
N ARG A 537 -5.00 -5.18 -1.83
CA ARG A 537 -3.86 -6.02 -1.45
C ARG A 537 -4.05 -7.41 -2.03
N MET A 538 -2.97 -8.12 -2.33
CA MET A 538 -3.02 -9.49 -2.82
C MET A 538 -1.96 -10.42 -2.22
N ASN A 539 -2.21 -11.72 -2.31
CA ASN A 539 -1.19 -12.77 -2.21
C ASN A 539 -1.50 -13.89 -3.21
N LEU A 540 -0.47 -14.57 -3.71
CA LEU A 540 -0.57 -15.80 -4.49
C LEU A 540 0.04 -16.97 -3.72
N GLN A 541 -0.63 -18.13 -3.71
CA GLN A 541 -0.05 -19.37 -3.20
C GLN A 541 -0.20 -20.51 -4.22
N ALA A 542 0.94 -21.03 -4.71
CA ALA A 542 0.99 -22.08 -5.72
C ALA A 542 0.56 -23.46 -5.18
N TYR A 543 -0.04 -24.26 -6.07
CA TYR A 543 -0.36 -25.67 -5.82
C TYR A 543 -0.07 -26.53 -7.07
N CYS A 544 0.29 -27.79 -6.84
CA CYS A 544 0.56 -28.77 -7.88
C CYS A 544 -0.76 -29.47 -8.24
N ILE A 545 -1.26 -29.22 -9.44
CA ILE A 545 -2.61 -29.58 -9.90
C ILE A 545 -2.81 -31.10 -9.83
N ASP A 546 -4.00 -31.52 -9.39
CA ASP A 546 -4.42 -32.90 -9.16
C ASP A 546 -3.57 -33.71 -8.14
N ASN A 547 -2.56 -33.10 -7.51
CA ASN A 547 -1.69 -33.77 -6.55
C ASN A 547 -2.02 -33.39 -5.10
N ASN A 548 -2.81 -34.24 -4.43
CA ASN A 548 -3.20 -34.06 -3.05
C ASN A 548 -2.12 -34.42 -2.00
N ASN A 549 -0.87 -34.67 -2.39
CA ASN A 549 0.24 -34.91 -1.49
C ASN A 549 1.35 -33.84 -1.61
N PRO A 550 1.34 -32.78 -0.78
CA PRO A 550 2.27 -31.65 -0.87
C PRO A 550 3.74 -32.01 -0.61
N GLU A 551 4.01 -33.17 0.01
CA GLU A 551 5.37 -33.69 0.17
C GLU A 551 5.98 -34.19 -1.16
N THR A 552 5.15 -34.44 -2.19
CA THR A 552 5.58 -34.97 -3.49
C THR A 552 5.63 -33.95 -4.62
N TRP A 553 5.14 -32.72 -4.39
CA TRP A 553 4.96 -31.70 -5.43
C TRP A 553 6.23 -31.40 -6.22
N ALA A 554 7.35 -31.15 -5.54
CA ALA A 554 8.64 -30.85 -6.15
C ALA A 554 9.22 -31.99 -7.02
N ALA A 555 8.73 -33.22 -6.85
CA ALA A 555 9.12 -34.39 -7.67
C ALA A 555 8.09 -34.74 -8.75
N SER A 556 6.89 -34.16 -8.71
CA SER A 556 5.74 -34.55 -9.55
C SER A 556 5.33 -33.46 -10.54
N CYS A 557 5.40 -32.18 -10.14
CA CYS A 557 5.10 -31.04 -10.98
C CYS A 557 6.40 -30.36 -11.46
N THR A 558 6.98 -30.90 -12.53
CA THR A 558 8.26 -30.45 -13.11
C THR A 558 8.10 -29.54 -14.32
N ASN A 559 6.86 -29.33 -14.79
CA ASN A 559 6.51 -28.42 -15.89
C ASN A 559 5.57 -27.32 -15.36
N PRO A 560 5.75 -26.03 -15.73
CA PRO A 560 4.85 -24.94 -15.32
C PRO A 560 3.36 -25.23 -15.57
N THR A 561 3.00 -25.99 -16.60
CA THR A 561 1.59 -26.35 -16.90
C THR A 561 0.95 -27.32 -15.89
N GLN A 562 1.71 -27.83 -14.92
CA GLN A 562 1.21 -28.66 -13.83
C GLN A 562 0.98 -27.85 -12.53
N TRP A 563 1.27 -26.56 -12.54
CA TRP A 563 1.12 -25.68 -11.38
C TRP A 563 -0.01 -24.68 -11.63
N GLY A 564 -0.86 -24.51 -10.62
CA GLY A 564 -1.80 -23.41 -10.50
C GLY A 564 -1.44 -22.55 -9.28
N ALA A 565 -2.23 -21.51 -9.03
CA ALA A 565 -2.16 -20.77 -7.77
C ALA A 565 -3.54 -20.28 -7.34
N TRP A 566 -3.71 -20.08 -6.04
CA TRP A 566 -4.87 -19.37 -5.51
C TRP A 566 -4.51 -17.94 -5.21
N ALA A 567 -5.30 -17.01 -5.72
CA ALA A 567 -5.26 -15.61 -5.36
C ALA A 567 -6.07 -15.37 -4.07
N ALA A 568 -5.58 -14.49 -3.21
CA ALA A 568 -6.31 -13.94 -2.07
C ALA A 568 -6.19 -12.41 -2.15
N ILE A 569 -7.31 -11.72 -2.35
CA ILE A 569 -7.36 -10.27 -2.59
C ILE A 569 -8.29 -9.62 -1.57
N ALA A 570 -7.88 -8.51 -0.98
CA ALA A 570 -8.70 -7.74 -0.03
C ALA A 570 -8.59 -6.25 -0.34
N TYR A 571 -9.68 -5.51 -0.23
CA TYR A 571 -9.75 -4.08 -0.54
C TYR A 571 -10.70 -3.33 0.41
N GLU A 572 -10.56 -2.00 0.45
CA GLU A 572 -11.53 -1.13 1.09
C GLU A 572 -12.67 -0.83 0.10
N GLU A 573 -13.92 -0.95 0.54
CA GLU A 573 -15.10 -0.59 -0.25
C GLU A 573 -15.86 0.52 0.48
N SER A 574 -16.01 1.68 -0.16
CA SER A 574 -17.05 2.62 0.29
C SER A 574 -18.41 1.99 0.01
N LYS A 575 -19.19 1.80 1.07
CA LYS A 575 -20.64 2.01 0.94
C LYS A 575 -20.79 3.43 0.39
N GLY A 576 -21.56 3.59 -0.69
CA GLY A 576 -21.67 4.88 -1.38
C GLY A 576 -22.06 6.00 -0.43
N LYS A 577 -21.59 7.24 -0.69
CA LYS A 577 -22.05 8.40 0.08
C LYS A 577 -23.58 8.39 0.07
N GLY A 578 -24.19 8.20 1.25
CA GLY A 578 -25.53 7.67 1.35
C GLY A 578 -26.59 8.53 0.65
N ASP A 579 -26.97 8.12 -0.55
CA ASP A 579 -28.15 8.60 -1.30
C ASP A 579 -29.45 8.44 -0.49
N LEU A 580 -29.41 7.62 0.57
CA LEU A 580 -30.26 7.77 1.74
C LEU A 580 -29.98 9.12 2.43
N VAL A 581 -30.49 10.21 1.84
CA VAL A 581 -30.65 11.47 2.56
C VAL A 581 -31.72 11.31 3.63
N ASN A 582 -31.47 11.82 4.84
CA ASN A 582 -32.53 11.92 5.85
C ASN A 582 -33.57 12.99 5.44
N GLU A 583 -34.66 13.11 6.21
CA GLU A 583 -35.75 14.09 5.96
C GLU A 583 -35.29 15.56 5.87
N LYS A 584 -34.05 15.86 6.28
CA LYS A 584 -33.44 17.19 6.31
C LYS A 584 -32.46 17.40 5.13
N GLY A 585 -32.37 16.44 4.20
CA GLY A 585 -31.51 16.47 3.02
C GLY A 585 -30.04 16.09 3.28
N VAL A 586 -29.72 15.50 4.44
CA VAL A 586 -28.35 15.13 4.80
C VAL A 586 -28.10 13.66 4.47
N THR A 587 -27.17 13.44 3.54
CA THR A 587 -26.54 12.16 3.17
C THR A 587 -26.12 11.38 4.42
N LEU A 588 -26.53 10.11 4.54
CA LEU A 588 -26.08 9.26 5.64
C LEU A 588 -24.66 8.72 5.39
N GLU A 589 -23.78 8.93 6.36
CA GLU A 589 -22.55 8.14 6.53
C GLU A 589 -22.97 6.73 7.02
N THR A 590 -22.38 5.67 6.46
CA THR A 590 -22.74 4.27 6.77
C THR A 590 -21.51 3.37 6.92
N GLY A 591 -20.36 3.96 7.25
CA GLY A 591 -19.08 3.29 7.42
C GLY A 591 -18.38 2.84 6.13
N LYS A 592 -17.31 2.05 6.28
CA LYS A 592 -16.51 1.51 5.17
C LYS A 592 -16.28 0.01 5.35
N ASN A 593 -16.47 -0.74 4.26
CA ASN A 593 -16.36 -2.19 4.22
C ASN A 593 -14.92 -2.64 3.94
N GLN A 594 -14.56 -3.84 4.42
CA GLN A 594 -13.39 -4.60 3.99
C GLN A 594 -13.87 -5.87 3.29
N ARG A 595 -13.62 -5.98 1.99
CA ARG A 595 -14.05 -7.12 1.16
C ARG A 595 -12.92 -8.10 0.92
N PHE A 596 -13.27 -9.32 0.56
CA PHE A 596 -12.34 -10.40 0.24
C PHE A 596 -12.79 -11.22 -0.98
N HIS A 597 -11.86 -11.50 -1.88
CA HIS A 597 -12.02 -12.31 -3.09
C HIS A 597 -10.96 -13.41 -3.14
N THR A 598 -11.32 -14.60 -3.64
CA THR A 598 -10.34 -15.68 -3.82
C THR A 598 -10.72 -16.69 -4.90
N PHE A 599 -9.88 -16.78 -5.93
CA PHE A 599 -10.08 -17.59 -7.13
C PHE A 599 -8.78 -18.25 -7.59
N GLU A 600 -8.87 -19.18 -8.55
CA GLU A 600 -7.68 -19.73 -9.22
C GLU A 600 -7.07 -18.63 -10.09
N PHE A 601 -5.77 -18.37 -9.96
CA PHE A 601 -5.17 -17.11 -10.41
C PHE A 601 -5.21 -16.90 -11.94
N THR A 602 -5.47 -17.96 -12.73
CA THR A 602 -5.70 -17.87 -14.18
C THR A 602 -7.18 -17.86 -14.59
N HIS A 603 -8.08 -18.00 -13.63
CA HIS A 603 -9.54 -17.97 -13.77
C HIS A 603 -10.12 -16.93 -12.80
N PRO A 604 -9.80 -15.63 -12.96
CA PRO A 604 -10.40 -14.58 -12.14
C PRO A 604 -11.92 -14.57 -12.26
N GLU A 605 -12.57 -14.12 -11.19
CA GLU A 605 -14.02 -13.96 -11.12
C GLU A 605 -14.36 -12.49 -11.39
N PRO A 606 -14.70 -12.10 -12.65
CA PRO A 606 -14.99 -10.70 -12.93
C PRO A 606 -16.33 -10.28 -12.32
N VAL A 607 -16.41 -9.02 -11.89
CA VAL A 607 -17.63 -8.34 -11.41
C VAL A 607 -18.35 -9.10 -10.29
N LYS A 608 -17.71 -9.27 -9.13
CA LYS A 608 -18.25 -9.90 -7.92
C LYS A 608 -18.20 -9.00 -6.69
N GLN A 609 -19.12 -9.26 -5.77
CA GLN A 609 -19.28 -8.53 -4.51
C GLN A 609 -18.15 -8.82 -3.50
N GLY A 610 -17.87 -10.09 -3.25
CA GLY A 610 -16.86 -10.53 -2.30
C GLY A 610 -17.35 -10.57 -0.84
N LEU A 611 -16.71 -11.47 -0.08
CA LEU A 611 -16.99 -11.72 1.33
C LEU A 611 -16.66 -10.49 2.18
N LEU A 612 -17.61 -10.08 3.04
CA LEU A 612 -17.37 -9.02 4.02
C LEU A 612 -16.55 -9.54 5.21
N LEU A 613 -15.44 -8.87 5.52
CA LEU A 613 -14.53 -9.23 6.59
C LEU A 613 -14.90 -8.57 7.93
N ASN A 614 -15.21 -7.27 7.95
CA ASN A 614 -15.59 -6.56 9.16
C ASN A 614 -17.02 -6.95 9.62
N PRO A 615 -17.26 -7.10 10.93
CA PRO A 615 -18.60 -7.39 11.44
C PRO A 615 -19.54 -6.16 11.29
N PRO A 616 -20.86 -6.37 11.43
CA PRO A 616 -21.79 -5.28 11.72
C PRO A 616 -21.38 -4.48 12.96
N ALA A 617 -21.65 -3.18 12.95
CA ALA A 617 -21.41 -2.33 14.11
C ALA A 617 -22.31 -2.74 15.29
N LYS A 618 -21.80 -2.65 16.51
CA LYS A 618 -22.61 -2.77 17.74
C LYS A 618 -22.88 -1.39 18.33
N ARG A 619 -24.06 -1.20 18.93
CA ARG A 619 -24.37 0.05 19.64
C ARG A 619 -23.48 0.21 20.87
N TYR A 620 -22.83 1.37 20.97
CA TYR A 620 -22.39 1.91 22.25
C TYR A 620 -23.61 2.04 23.20
N PRO A 621 -23.55 1.53 24.45
CA PRO A 621 -24.67 1.51 25.37
C PRO A 621 -25.30 2.89 25.64
N GLY A 622 -26.57 3.05 25.26
CA GLY A 622 -27.32 4.30 25.47
C GLY A 622 -27.15 5.35 24.36
N PHE A 623 -26.45 5.05 23.27
CA PHE A 623 -26.49 5.90 22.08
C PHE A 623 -27.82 5.74 21.35
N VAL A 624 -28.68 6.76 21.43
CA VAL A 624 -29.87 6.88 20.58
C VAL A 624 -29.54 7.82 19.44
N LEU A 625 -29.31 7.26 18.24
CA LEU A 625 -29.39 8.03 17.00
C LEU A 625 -30.85 8.43 16.73
N GLU A 626 -31.06 9.61 16.14
CA GLU A 626 -32.24 9.85 15.31
C GLU A 626 -32.12 8.96 14.06
N SER A 627 -32.43 7.67 14.22
CA SER A 627 -32.50 6.72 13.12
C SER A 627 -33.60 7.17 12.16
N SER A 628 -33.20 7.75 11.03
CA SER A 628 -34.13 8.05 9.93
C SER A 628 -34.56 6.78 9.19
N VAL A 629 -33.98 5.62 9.54
CA VAL A 629 -34.58 4.31 9.31
C VAL A 629 -35.64 4.05 10.38
N TYR A 630 -36.90 4.29 9.99
CA TYR A 630 -38.15 3.88 10.63
C TYR A 630 -38.15 3.74 12.17
N ASP A 631 -38.30 4.87 12.87
CA ASP A 631 -38.57 4.86 14.31
C ASP A 631 -39.92 4.18 14.62
N SER A 632 -39.87 3.10 15.41
CA SER A 632 -41.04 2.34 15.86
C SER A 632 -41.74 2.94 17.08
N SER A 633 -41.40 4.16 17.50
CA SER A 633 -41.98 4.85 18.65
C SER A 633 -43.49 5.15 18.60
N THR A 634 -44.21 4.76 17.54
CA THR A 634 -45.69 4.75 17.51
C THR A 634 -46.24 3.53 18.26
N PRO A 635 -46.77 3.66 19.50
CA PRO A 635 -47.09 2.49 20.30
C PRO A 635 -48.38 1.82 19.80
N GLY A 636 -48.23 0.67 19.13
CA GLY A 636 -49.36 -0.15 18.68
C GLY A 636 -49.30 -0.63 17.23
N VAL A 637 -48.30 -0.22 16.45
CA VAL A 637 -48.00 -0.87 15.16
C VAL A 637 -47.18 -2.13 15.43
N TYR A 638 -47.65 -3.29 14.95
CA TYR A 638 -46.87 -4.52 15.00
C TYR A 638 -45.75 -4.46 13.96
N PRO A 639 -44.59 -5.08 14.19
CA PRO A 639 -43.56 -5.22 13.15
C PRO A 639 -44.14 -5.97 11.94
N ASP A 640 -43.61 -5.67 10.76
CA ASP A 640 -44.05 -6.34 9.53
C ASP A 640 -43.89 -7.86 9.67
N THR A 641 -44.86 -8.59 9.14
CA THR A 641 -45.13 -10.00 9.39
C THR A 641 -44.07 -10.98 8.84
N VAL A 642 -42.98 -10.45 8.28
CA VAL A 642 -41.94 -11.21 7.57
C VAL A 642 -41.01 -11.99 8.52
N ASN A 643 -40.68 -11.48 9.71
CA ASN A 643 -39.78 -12.21 10.63
C ASN A 643 -39.91 -11.89 12.15
N PRO A 644 -40.94 -12.41 12.86
CA PRO A 644 -41.20 -12.08 14.27
C PRO A 644 -40.27 -12.71 15.33
N GLY A 645 -39.03 -13.09 14.99
CA GLY A 645 -38.34 -14.22 15.65
C GLY A 645 -36.90 -14.07 16.15
N GLN A 646 -36.25 -12.90 16.08
CA GLN A 646 -34.80 -12.77 16.34
C GLN A 646 -34.42 -11.73 17.44
N PRO A 647 -34.30 -12.13 18.73
CA PRO A 647 -34.08 -11.19 19.84
C PRO A 647 -32.64 -10.65 20.02
N VAL A 648 -31.83 -10.55 18.95
CA VAL A 648 -30.35 -10.50 19.08
C VAL A 648 -29.68 -9.30 18.39
N TYR A 649 -30.28 -8.70 17.36
CA TYR A 649 -29.68 -7.60 16.59
C TYR A 649 -30.70 -6.53 16.15
N ASP A 650 -31.56 -6.08 17.07
CA ASP A 650 -32.53 -4.98 16.84
C ASP A 650 -31.86 -3.59 16.63
N ASP A 651 -30.52 -3.52 16.63
CA ASP A 651 -29.77 -2.30 16.86
C ASP A 651 -29.25 -1.58 15.59
N TYR A 652 -28.94 -2.27 14.50
CA TYR A 652 -28.47 -1.63 13.24
C TYR A 652 -28.85 -2.41 11.97
N ILE A 653 -30.14 -2.63 11.75
CA ILE A 653 -30.65 -2.99 10.42
C ILE A 653 -31.13 -1.72 9.72
N VAL A 654 -30.35 -1.27 8.74
CA VAL A 654 -30.77 -0.27 7.75
C VAL A 654 -31.64 -0.98 6.72
N TYR A 655 -32.96 -0.79 6.84
CA TYR A 655 -33.85 -1.11 5.72
C TYR A 655 -33.74 0.01 4.68
N ARG A 656 -33.34 -0.33 3.45
CA ARG A 656 -33.59 0.56 2.31
C ARG A 656 -35.09 0.84 2.25
N PRO A 657 -35.56 2.10 2.10
CA PRO A 657 -36.99 2.40 2.14
C PRO A 657 -37.77 1.65 1.05
N GLN A 658 -39.05 1.35 1.29
CA GLN A 658 -39.93 0.73 0.28
C GLN A 658 -40.34 1.73 -0.83
N ILE A 659 -39.36 2.23 -1.59
CA ILE A 659 -39.54 3.24 -2.64
C ILE A 659 -40.47 2.75 -3.76
N PHE A 660 -40.47 1.45 -4.04
CA PHE A 660 -41.15 0.87 -5.22
C PHE A 660 -42.28 -0.12 -4.90
N GLY A 661 -42.66 -0.30 -3.62
CA GLY A 661 -43.66 -1.30 -3.20
C GLY A 661 -43.26 -2.79 -3.38
N ASN A 662 -42.14 -3.07 -4.04
CA ASN A 662 -41.62 -4.41 -4.28
C ASN A 662 -40.65 -4.82 -3.15
N ALA A 663 -41.00 -5.89 -2.40
CA ALA A 663 -40.26 -6.37 -1.22
C ALA A 663 -38.78 -6.74 -1.46
N ILE A 664 -38.39 -6.94 -2.72
CA ILE A 664 -37.01 -7.19 -3.16
C ILE A 664 -36.08 -6.04 -2.76
N TRP A 665 -36.58 -4.80 -2.77
CA TRP A 665 -35.80 -3.61 -2.42
C TRP A 665 -35.67 -3.36 -0.92
N SER A 666 -36.34 -4.14 -0.07
CA SER A 666 -36.31 -4.01 1.39
C SER A 666 -35.48 -5.08 2.09
N ALA A 667 -34.50 -5.69 1.40
CA ALA A 667 -33.55 -6.61 2.01
C ALA A 667 -32.71 -5.91 3.11
N PRO A 668 -32.51 -6.52 4.29
CA PRO A 668 -31.69 -5.97 5.37
C PRO A 668 -30.28 -5.55 4.92
N LEU A 669 -29.88 -4.31 5.20
CA LEU A 669 -28.48 -3.89 5.17
C LEU A 669 -28.03 -3.69 6.63
N PHE A 670 -26.92 -4.30 7.02
CA PHE A 670 -26.32 -4.07 8.34
C PHE A 670 -25.36 -2.89 8.29
N ASP A 671 -25.47 -2.00 9.27
CA ASP A 671 -24.50 -0.92 9.41
C ASP A 671 -23.15 -1.44 9.92
N THR A 672 -22.06 -0.74 9.61
CA THR A 672 -20.69 -1.17 9.94
C THR A 672 -19.84 0.01 10.36
N GLU A 673 -18.84 -0.25 11.20
CA GLU A 673 -17.83 0.74 11.56
C GLU A 673 -16.93 1.07 10.34
N ILE A 674 -16.11 2.13 10.42
CA ILE A 674 -15.20 2.52 9.34
C ILE A 674 -13.98 1.59 9.36
N ALA A 675 -14.07 0.48 8.65
CA ALA A 675 -12.97 -0.47 8.45
C ALA A 675 -12.17 -0.11 7.19
N ARG A 676 -10.84 0.01 7.33
CA ARG A 676 -9.92 0.57 6.32
C ARG A 676 -8.51 -0.03 6.40
N ARG A 677 -7.70 0.22 5.38
CA ARG A 677 -6.31 -0.23 5.19
C ARG A 677 -6.14 -1.74 5.34
N ALA A 678 -6.72 -2.51 4.42
CA ALA A 678 -6.51 -3.95 4.32
C ALA A 678 -5.01 -4.30 4.25
N SER A 679 -4.64 -5.43 4.86
CA SER A 679 -3.29 -6.01 4.89
C SER A 679 -3.42 -7.54 4.94
N ILE A 680 -2.63 -8.27 4.14
CA ILE A 680 -2.83 -9.70 3.88
C ILE A 680 -1.56 -10.48 4.25
N THR A 681 -1.66 -11.33 5.26
CA THR A 681 -0.55 -12.16 5.75
C THR A 681 -0.86 -13.64 5.51
N SER A 682 -0.25 -14.24 4.48
CA SER A 682 -0.58 -15.60 4.01
C SER A 682 0.60 -16.58 4.09
N GLN A 683 0.31 -17.88 3.97
CA GLN A 683 1.33 -18.93 3.81
C GLN A 683 0.96 -19.99 2.78
N GLY A 684 1.97 -20.69 2.25
CA GLY A 684 1.80 -21.73 1.27
C GLY A 684 1.05 -22.96 1.80
N VAL A 685 0.30 -23.62 0.92
CA VAL A 685 -0.62 -24.72 1.24
C VAL A 685 0.02 -25.79 2.12
N ARG A 686 1.27 -26.20 1.84
CA ARG A 686 2.00 -27.22 2.62
C ARG A 686 2.23 -26.81 4.08
N ALA A 687 2.48 -25.53 4.35
CA ALA A 687 2.73 -25.05 5.71
C ALA A 687 1.44 -25.04 6.54
N ALA A 688 0.33 -24.57 5.97
CA ALA A 688 -1.00 -24.65 6.61
C ALA A 688 -1.53 -26.09 6.72
N TYR A 689 -1.20 -26.97 5.76
CA TYR A 689 -1.57 -28.39 5.81
C TYR A 689 -0.83 -29.13 6.94
N ASN A 690 0.44 -28.80 7.17
CA ASN A 690 1.28 -29.41 8.20
C ASN A 690 1.15 -28.73 9.58
N SER A 691 0.63 -27.50 9.69
CA SER A 691 0.38 -26.83 10.98
C SER A 691 -0.78 -27.46 11.76
N THR A 692 -0.90 -27.14 13.05
CA THR A 692 -1.95 -27.66 13.94
C THR A 692 -3.28 -26.95 13.67
N SER A 693 -3.23 -25.62 13.58
CA SER A 693 -4.38 -24.71 13.57
C SER A 693 -4.97 -24.48 12.19
N LYS A 694 -4.29 -24.98 11.15
CA LYS A 694 -4.67 -24.92 9.73
C LYS A 694 -4.87 -23.52 9.15
N THR A 695 -4.39 -22.48 9.85
CA THR A 695 -4.44 -21.08 9.38
C THR A 695 -3.72 -20.92 8.05
N THR A 696 -4.39 -20.40 7.03
CA THR A 696 -3.82 -20.15 5.69
C THR A 696 -3.52 -18.68 5.45
N LEU A 697 -4.34 -17.81 6.06
CA LEU A 697 -4.35 -16.38 5.83
C LEU A 697 -4.89 -15.64 7.07
N LEU A 698 -4.29 -14.49 7.35
CA LEU A 698 -4.81 -13.46 8.24
C LEU A 698 -5.03 -12.18 7.41
N THR A 699 -6.27 -11.70 7.36
CA THR A 699 -6.62 -10.40 6.76
C THR A 699 -6.80 -9.38 7.88
N ILE A 700 -5.93 -8.38 7.92
CA ILE A 700 -5.77 -7.42 9.03
C ILE A 700 -6.19 -6.03 8.54
N PHE A 701 -6.99 -5.30 9.32
CA PHE A 701 -7.56 -4.00 8.96
C PHE A 701 -7.69 -3.08 10.18
N LYS A 702 -7.66 -1.76 9.95
CA LYS A 702 -7.93 -0.75 10.98
C LYS A 702 -9.43 -0.46 11.04
N GLN A 703 -10.07 -0.50 12.21
CA GLN A 703 -11.52 -0.26 12.37
C GLN A 703 -11.81 0.76 13.47
N GLY A 704 -12.76 1.68 13.24
CA GLY A 704 -13.18 2.73 14.18
C GLY A 704 -14.62 3.18 13.94
N LEU A 705 -15.33 3.61 15.00
CA LEU A 705 -16.69 4.18 14.89
C LEU A 705 -16.73 5.62 14.33
N VAL A 706 -15.62 6.34 14.39
CA VAL A 706 -15.57 7.78 14.07
C VAL A 706 -14.76 8.04 12.80
N ASN A 707 -15.04 9.19 12.17
CA ASN A 707 -14.47 9.78 10.96
C ASN A 707 -13.00 9.44 10.67
N GLN A 708 -12.58 9.60 9.41
CA GLN A 708 -11.20 9.37 8.97
C GLN A 708 -10.16 10.19 9.77
N GLY A 709 -9.66 9.58 10.84
CA GLY A 709 -8.58 10.09 11.69
C GLY A 709 -8.62 9.51 13.10
N GLY A 710 -9.83 9.46 13.69
CA GLY A 710 -10.07 9.19 15.10
C GLY A 710 -9.80 7.77 15.63
N PRO A 711 -10.17 7.51 16.91
CA PRO A 711 -9.94 6.27 17.64
C PRO A 711 -10.33 5.03 16.84
N ALA A 712 -9.39 4.09 16.75
CA ALA A 712 -9.52 2.94 15.88
C ALA A 712 -8.39 1.92 16.10
N ASP A 713 -8.81 0.67 16.24
CA ASP A 713 -8.03 -0.52 16.55
C ASP A 713 -7.56 -1.28 15.30
N ILE A 714 -6.61 -2.19 15.49
CA ILE A 714 -6.22 -3.22 14.53
C ILE A 714 -7.03 -4.49 14.80
N MET A 715 -7.90 -4.81 13.85
CA MET A 715 -8.74 -6.00 13.81
C MET A 715 -8.17 -7.01 12.81
N PHE A 716 -8.49 -8.30 12.97
CA PHE A 716 -8.22 -9.28 11.91
C PHE A 716 -9.33 -10.34 11.75
N ARG A 717 -9.35 -10.95 10.56
CA ARG A 717 -10.04 -12.23 10.30
C ARG A 717 -9.02 -13.30 9.95
N ARG A 718 -9.34 -14.53 10.34
CA ARG A 718 -8.51 -15.71 10.13
C ARG A 718 -9.19 -16.64 9.13
N PHE A 719 -8.44 -17.17 8.18
CA PHE A 719 -8.87 -18.21 7.26
C PHE A 719 -8.15 -19.51 7.55
N VAL A 720 -8.86 -20.63 7.43
CA VAL A 720 -8.37 -21.97 7.80
C VAL A 720 -8.74 -23.00 6.74
N LEU A 721 -7.92 -24.05 6.58
CA LEU A 721 -8.29 -25.17 5.71
C LEU A 721 -9.62 -25.81 6.15
N LYS A 722 -10.40 -26.29 5.18
CA LYS A 722 -11.60 -27.10 5.46
C LYS A 722 -11.23 -28.51 5.90
N ASP A 723 -12.17 -29.18 6.55
CA ASP A 723 -12.00 -30.55 6.98
C ASP A 723 -11.94 -31.48 5.76
N GLY A 724 -10.92 -32.35 5.71
CA GLY A 724 -10.67 -33.20 4.53
C GLY A 724 -10.10 -32.47 3.29
N PHE A 725 -9.57 -31.25 3.46
CA PHE A 725 -8.95 -30.45 2.39
C PHE A 725 -7.97 -31.23 1.49
N LEU A 726 -8.08 -31.01 0.18
CA LEU A 726 -7.35 -31.64 -0.91
C LEU A 726 -6.34 -30.65 -1.55
N PRO A 727 -5.04 -30.71 -1.21
CA PRO A 727 -4.06 -29.71 -1.61
C PRO A 727 -3.88 -29.46 -3.11
N GLY A 728 -4.24 -30.41 -3.97
CA GLY A 728 -4.11 -30.32 -5.43
C GLY A 728 -5.33 -29.76 -6.16
N SER A 729 -6.41 -29.41 -5.43
CA SER A 729 -7.68 -28.95 -6.05
C SER A 729 -8.50 -27.97 -5.22
N ASP A 730 -8.36 -27.94 -3.89
CA ASP A 730 -9.17 -27.07 -3.02
C ASP A 730 -8.54 -25.69 -2.81
N ASN A 731 -9.38 -24.65 -2.77
CA ASN A 731 -8.96 -23.29 -2.42
C ASN A 731 -8.59 -23.21 -0.91
N PRO A 732 -7.33 -22.87 -0.54
CA PRO A 732 -6.90 -22.74 0.85
C PRO A 732 -7.51 -21.53 1.58
N PHE A 733 -8.09 -20.58 0.84
CA PHE A 733 -8.68 -19.35 1.38
C PHE A 733 -10.22 -19.38 1.36
N GLY A 734 -10.86 -20.45 0.86
CA GLY A 734 -12.31 -20.56 0.75
C GLY A 734 -13.09 -20.81 2.06
N LYS A 735 -12.49 -20.59 3.24
CA LYS A 735 -13.13 -20.77 4.55
C LYS A 735 -12.58 -19.78 5.58
N MET A 736 -13.32 -18.70 5.82
CA MET A 736 -13.10 -17.82 6.97
C MET A 736 -13.50 -18.55 8.25
N ALA A 737 -12.68 -18.44 9.30
CA ALA A 737 -13.01 -18.91 10.64
C ALA A 737 -13.99 -17.93 11.29
N CYS A 738 -15.25 -18.35 11.40
CA CYS A 738 -16.32 -17.62 12.08
C CYS A 738 -17.27 -18.64 12.73
N ASN A 739 -17.51 -18.50 14.03
CA ASN A 739 -18.38 -19.37 14.82
C ASN A 739 -19.87 -18.97 14.74
N ARG A 740 -20.17 -17.72 14.36
CA ARG A 740 -21.54 -17.23 14.11
C ARG A 740 -21.65 -16.58 12.74
N TRP A 741 -21.94 -17.39 11.73
CA TRP A 741 -22.49 -16.90 10.46
C TRP A 741 -23.95 -16.47 10.64
N ALA A 742 -24.39 -15.44 9.92
CA ALA A 742 -25.79 -15.06 9.85
C ALA A 742 -26.62 -16.17 9.18
N THR A 743 -27.77 -16.52 9.77
CA THR A 743 -28.72 -17.41 9.14
C THR A 743 -29.42 -16.73 7.97
N ALA A 744 -29.92 -17.52 7.01
CA ALA A 744 -30.77 -17.02 5.92
C ALA A 744 -32.00 -16.22 6.43
N SER A 745 -32.51 -16.58 7.62
CA SER A 745 -33.55 -15.81 8.32
C SER A 745 -33.07 -14.45 8.85
N GLU A 746 -31.87 -14.34 9.42
CA GLU A 746 -31.30 -13.06 9.87
C GLU A 746 -30.93 -12.14 8.69
N LEU A 747 -30.50 -12.73 7.56
CA LEU A 747 -30.24 -12.00 6.34
C LEU A 747 -31.51 -11.57 5.59
N GLY A 748 -32.66 -12.22 5.81
CA GLY A 748 -33.90 -11.95 5.08
C GLY A 748 -33.86 -12.48 3.64
N VAL A 749 -34.25 -13.75 3.47
CA VAL A 749 -34.43 -14.39 2.15
C VAL A 749 -35.49 -13.64 1.34
N LEU A 750 -35.23 -13.43 0.04
CA LEU A 750 -36.20 -12.84 -0.88
C LEU A 750 -37.31 -13.86 -1.19
N ASN A 751 -38.46 -13.70 -0.52
CA ASN A 751 -39.64 -14.54 -0.73
C ASN A 751 -40.81 -13.66 -1.23
N ASN A 752 -40.90 -13.42 -2.54
CA ASN A 752 -42.04 -12.72 -3.14
C ASN A 752 -42.72 -13.58 -4.23
N PRO A 753 -43.71 -14.42 -3.86
CA PRO A 753 -44.41 -15.29 -4.80
C PRO A 753 -45.40 -14.56 -5.73
N GLU A 754 -45.62 -13.25 -5.58
CA GLU A 754 -46.52 -12.47 -6.44
C GLU A 754 -45.79 -11.73 -7.58
N LEU A 755 -44.47 -11.52 -7.49
CA LEU A 755 -43.68 -10.84 -8.52
C LEU A 755 -43.11 -11.79 -9.57
N LEU A 756 -42.19 -12.71 -9.19
CA LEU A 756 -41.58 -13.68 -10.12
C LEU A 756 -41.24 -15.00 -9.42
N PRO A 757 -41.63 -16.17 -9.97
CA PRO A 757 -41.22 -17.49 -9.46
C PRO A 757 -39.72 -17.79 -9.54
N GLN A 758 -38.92 -16.92 -10.18
CA GLN A 758 -37.45 -17.03 -10.26
C GLN A 758 -36.73 -16.45 -9.04
N ILE A 759 -37.39 -15.61 -8.25
CA ILE A 759 -36.77 -14.83 -7.17
C ILE A 759 -37.02 -15.48 -5.78
N ASP A 760 -37.98 -16.40 -5.68
CA ASP A 760 -38.34 -17.10 -4.45
C ASP A 760 -37.18 -17.96 -3.93
N GLY A 761 -36.60 -17.55 -2.80
CA GLY A 761 -35.45 -18.22 -2.17
C GLY A 761 -34.07 -17.61 -2.46
N LEU A 762 -33.98 -16.47 -3.17
CA LEU A 762 -32.69 -15.82 -3.41
C LEU A 762 -32.06 -15.26 -2.10
N PRO A 763 -30.72 -15.31 -1.97
CA PRO A 763 -29.99 -14.73 -0.84
C PRO A 763 -30.11 -13.21 -0.82
N ASN A 764 -29.74 -12.60 0.32
CA ASN A 764 -29.72 -11.14 0.46
C ASN A 764 -28.66 -10.54 -0.50
N PRO A 765 -29.04 -9.59 -1.38
CA PRO A 765 -28.16 -9.04 -2.41
C PRO A 765 -26.96 -8.24 -1.87
N ASN A 766 -26.94 -7.88 -0.58
CA ASN A 766 -25.82 -7.18 0.06
C ASN A 766 -24.76 -8.14 0.66
N TYR A 767 -25.08 -9.44 0.77
CA TYR A 767 -24.30 -10.47 1.48
C TYR A 767 -24.31 -11.83 0.78
N LEU A 768 -24.02 -11.86 -0.53
CA LEU A 768 -24.08 -13.07 -1.37
C LEU A 768 -23.14 -14.18 -0.86
N ASP A 769 -21.93 -13.82 -0.44
CA ASP A 769 -20.93 -14.71 0.15
C ASP A 769 -21.16 -14.99 1.66
N GLY A 770 -22.25 -14.47 2.22
CA GLY A 770 -22.60 -14.56 3.64
C GLY A 770 -22.01 -13.45 4.51
N LEU A 771 -22.39 -13.45 5.79
CA LEU A 771 -22.02 -12.44 6.78
C LEU A 771 -21.61 -13.10 8.09
N CYS A 772 -20.46 -12.69 8.64
CA CYS A 772 -20.00 -13.13 9.96
C CYS A 772 -20.44 -12.13 11.05
N LEU A 773 -21.24 -12.62 12.00
CA LEU A 773 -21.80 -11.85 13.12
C LEU A 773 -20.95 -11.96 14.41
N GLU A 774 -19.92 -12.81 14.41
CA GLU A 774 -18.90 -12.85 15.47
C GLU A 774 -17.96 -11.64 15.34
N PRO A 775 -17.55 -10.98 16.45
CA PRO A 775 -16.56 -9.91 16.41
C PRO A 775 -15.26 -10.34 15.71
N ALA A 776 -14.58 -9.39 15.08
CA ALA A 776 -13.21 -9.61 14.62
C ALA A 776 -12.29 -9.55 15.85
N PRO A 777 -11.36 -10.51 16.03
CA PRO A 777 -10.36 -10.41 17.09
C PRO A 777 -9.55 -9.11 17.02
N ASN A 778 -9.55 -8.38 18.13
CA ASN A 778 -8.91 -7.09 18.29
C ASN A 778 -7.49 -7.27 18.84
N VAL A 779 -6.46 -6.94 18.06
CA VAL A 779 -5.06 -7.20 18.44
C VAL A 779 -4.42 -6.04 19.19
N SER A 780 -4.93 -4.80 19.04
CA SER A 780 -4.41 -3.61 19.74
C SER A 780 -5.13 -3.26 21.04
N ALA A 781 -6.36 -3.73 21.26
CA ALA A 781 -7.17 -3.43 22.45
C ALA A 781 -6.38 -3.33 23.76
N THR A 782 -6.63 -2.26 24.51
CA THR A 782 -6.11 -2.05 25.86
C THR A 782 -7.23 -1.61 26.81
N THR A 783 -7.05 -1.89 28.11
CA THR A 783 -7.88 -1.34 29.18
C THR A 783 -7.09 -0.22 29.87
N PRO A 784 -7.51 1.06 29.78
CA PRO A 784 -6.82 2.18 30.43
C PRO A 784 -7.01 2.13 31.95
N THR A 785 -5.92 2.07 32.72
CA THR A 785 -5.94 1.84 34.18
C THR A 785 -5.77 3.12 35.01
N THR A 786 -5.05 4.13 34.52
CA THR A 786 -5.02 5.49 35.12
C THR A 786 -5.13 6.57 34.05
N CYS A 787 -5.70 7.71 34.43
CA CYS A 787 -6.07 8.77 33.50
C CYS A 787 -6.37 10.10 34.22
N ASP A 788 -6.68 11.17 33.48
CA ASP A 788 -7.21 12.41 34.06
C ASP A 788 -8.42 12.13 34.96
N GLY A 789 -8.38 12.71 36.17
CA GLY A 789 -9.37 12.48 37.23
C GLY A 789 -9.29 11.12 37.95
N ASN A 790 -8.45 10.17 37.51
CA ASN A 790 -8.21 8.90 38.22
C ASN A 790 -6.72 8.49 38.23
N SER A 791 -6.04 8.85 39.33
CA SER A 791 -4.63 8.49 39.58
C SER A 791 -4.43 7.15 40.33
N VAL A 792 -5.50 6.39 40.58
CA VAL A 792 -5.43 5.05 41.20
C VAL A 792 -5.75 4.01 40.14
N ALA A 793 -4.90 3.00 39.98
CA ALA A 793 -5.08 1.97 38.96
C ALA A 793 -6.43 1.25 39.10
N ASP A 794 -7.33 1.48 38.15
CA ASP A 794 -8.61 0.81 38.01
C ASP A 794 -8.45 -0.34 36.97
N PRO A 795 -8.34 -1.61 37.40
CA PRO A 795 -8.20 -2.74 36.48
C PRO A 795 -9.49 -3.04 35.69
N THR A 796 -10.59 -2.31 35.91
CA THR A 796 -11.79 -2.36 35.07
C THR A 796 -11.84 -1.25 34.01
N GLY A 797 -10.98 -0.23 34.12
CA GLY A 797 -10.93 0.95 33.25
C GLY A 797 -12.18 1.86 33.27
N VAL A 798 -13.22 1.52 34.03
CA VAL A 798 -14.50 2.25 34.07
C VAL A 798 -14.31 3.68 34.58
N ALA A 799 -13.43 3.91 35.56
CA ALA A 799 -13.06 5.25 36.04
C ALA A 799 -12.38 6.12 34.95
N CYS A 800 -11.82 5.47 33.93
CA CYS A 800 -11.23 6.08 32.75
C CYS A 800 -12.14 6.05 31.51
N GLY A 801 -13.39 5.60 31.62
CA GLY A 801 -14.36 5.64 30.51
C GLY A 801 -14.41 4.39 29.62
N TYR A 802 -13.60 3.37 29.91
CA TYR A 802 -13.63 2.10 29.18
C TYR A 802 -15.03 1.46 29.23
N GLY A 803 -15.62 1.21 28.07
CA GLY A 803 -16.98 0.72 27.88
C GLY A 803 -18.12 1.67 28.33
N VAL A 804 -17.82 2.87 28.85
CA VAL A 804 -18.80 3.78 29.49
C VAL A 804 -18.67 5.27 29.10
N THR A 805 -17.74 5.61 28.22
CA THR A 805 -17.66 6.92 27.54
C THR A 805 -18.17 6.77 26.10
N ASN A 806 -19.07 7.67 25.71
CA ASN A 806 -19.57 7.75 24.33
C ASN A 806 -18.41 8.12 23.36
N PRO A 807 -18.04 7.27 22.38
CA PRO A 807 -16.90 7.52 21.50
C PRO A 807 -17.06 8.76 20.59
N PHE A 808 -18.28 9.26 20.41
CA PHE A 808 -18.55 10.50 19.65
C PHE A 808 -18.29 11.77 20.49
N ILE A 809 -17.13 11.83 21.16
CA ILE A 809 -16.69 12.93 22.06
C ILE A 809 -16.25 14.21 21.35
N TYR A 810 -16.16 14.25 20.02
CA TYR A 810 -15.84 15.45 19.22
C TYR A 810 -16.92 16.57 19.27
N ARG A 811 -17.77 16.58 20.29
CA ARG A 811 -18.81 17.59 20.52
C ARG A 811 -18.25 18.70 21.43
N PRO A 812 -18.48 20.00 21.11
CA PRO A 812 -18.02 21.09 21.96
C PRO A 812 -18.47 20.95 23.42
N GLY A 813 -17.51 20.84 24.33
CA GLY A 813 -17.76 20.70 25.78
C GLY A 813 -17.71 19.26 26.33
N ALA A 814 -17.29 18.27 25.54
CA ALA A 814 -16.93 16.96 26.09
C ALA A 814 -15.66 17.02 26.96
N GLU A 815 -15.59 16.19 28.00
CA GLU A 815 -14.41 16.02 28.85
C GLU A 815 -13.54 14.90 28.28
N VAL A 816 -12.49 15.27 27.54
CA VAL A 816 -11.46 14.33 27.06
C VAL A 816 -10.51 14.01 28.20
N LYS A 817 -10.22 12.73 28.41
CA LYS A 817 -9.23 12.26 29.40
C LYS A 817 -7.96 11.80 28.71
N ARG A 818 -6.79 12.22 29.21
CA ARG A 818 -5.54 11.53 28.89
C ARG A 818 -5.45 10.22 29.67
N VAL A 819 -4.97 9.17 29.03
CA VAL A 819 -4.59 7.87 29.60
C VAL A 819 -3.10 7.90 29.96
N PHE A 820 -2.78 7.38 31.14
CA PHE A 820 -1.44 7.38 31.73
C PHE A 820 -0.85 5.96 31.83
N THR A 821 -1.64 5.00 32.31
CA THR A 821 -1.27 3.57 32.31
C THR A 821 -2.39 2.73 31.69
N TRP A 822 -2.04 1.56 31.20
CA TRP A 822 -2.95 0.61 30.54
C TRP A 822 -2.53 -0.83 30.81
N SER A 823 -3.45 -1.75 30.52
CA SER A 823 -3.21 -3.21 30.56
C SER A 823 -3.81 -3.89 29.33
N GLN A 824 -3.35 -5.10 29.04
CA GLN A 824 -3.91 -5.97 28.01
C GLN A 824 -4.04 -7.39 28.59
N THR A 825 -5.10 -8.11 28.22
CA THR A 825 -5.50 -9.36 28.88
C THR A 825 -5.97 -10.40 27.86
N GLN A 826 -6.00 -11.68 28.27
CA GLN A 826 -6.39 -12.78 27.38
C GLN A 826 -7.00 -13.95 28.15
N GLY A 827 -8.05 -14.53 27.57
CA GLY A 827 -8.74 -15.69 28.12
C GLY A 827 -9.66 -15.35 29.29
N PRO A 828 -10.25 -16.37 29.94
CA PRO A 828 -11.23 -16.20 31.01
C PRO A 828 -10.55 -15.97 32.37
N ASP A 829 -9.61 -15.02 32.47
CA ASP A 829 -8.89 -14.83 33.72
C ASP A 829 -9.84 -14.41 34.86
N SER A 830 -9.68 -15.09 35.99
CA SER A 830 -10.62 -15.05 37.11
C SER A 830 -10.46 -13.83 38.01
N THR A 831 -9.39 -13.04 37.81
CA THR A 831 -9.10 -11.82 38.57
C THR A 831 -9.83 -10.59 38.03
N VAL A 832 -9.98 -10.49 36.71
CA VAL A 832 -10.89 -9.53 36.03
C VAL A 832 -11.39 -10.20 34.75
N GLY A 833 -12.71 -10.38 34.61
CA GLY A 833 -13.33 -11.17 33.54
C GLY A 833 -13.37 -10.49 32.18
N MET A 834 -12.25 -9.90 31.73
CA MET A 834 -12.15 -9.11 30.51
C MET A 834 -11.09 -9.73 29.59
N ASN A 835 -11.53 -10.37 28.51
CA ASN A 835 -10.68 -10.87 27.43
C ASN A 835 -10.70 -9.83 26.31
N ASN A 836 -9.81 -8.84 26.35
CA ASN A 836 -9.95 -7.66 25.49
C ASN A 836 -9.72 -7.93 23.98
N LEU A 837 -9.30 -9.15 23.62
CA LEU A 837 -9.33 -9.67 22.25
C LEU A 837 -10.71 -9.66 21.57
N VAL A 838 -11.82 -9.55 22.32
CA VAL A 838 -13.18 -9.47 21.77
C VAL A 838 -13.85 -8.12 22.01
N ASP A 839 -13.06 -7.08 22.32
CA ASP A 839 -13.52 -5.71 22.45
C ASP A 839 -13.87 -5.13 21.06
N GLU A 840 -15.04 -4.48 20.97
CA GLU A 840 -15.37 -3.61 19.83
C GLU A 840 -14.43 -2.39 19.81
N SER A 841 -14.21 -1.76 18.65
CA SER A 841 -13.17 -0.72 18.48
C SER A 841 -13.40 0.61 19.23
N TRP A 842 -14.47 0.68 20.02
CA TRP A 842 -14.87 1.83 20.84
C TRP A 842 -14.85 1.50 22.34
N THR A 843 -14.53 0.25 22.70
CA THR A 843 -14.51 -0.18 24.12
C THR A 843 -13.45 0.60 24.88
N ASN A 844 -12.29 0.85 24.25
CA ASN A 844 -11.43 1.97 24.58
C ASN A 844 -11.69 3.12 23.57
N PRO A 845 -12.22 4.29 24.00
CA PRO A 845 -12.52 5.39 23.09
C PRO A 845 -11.38 6.42 22.98
N TRP A 846 -10.18 6.11 23.48
CA TRP A 846 -9.07 7.06 23.64
C TRP A 846 -7.85 6.76 22.78
N ASP A 847 -7.65 5.52 22.34
CA ASP A 847 -6.41 5.08 21.69
C ASP A 847 -6.55 4.92 20.17
N VAL A 848 -5.40 4.86 19.49
CA VAL A 848 -5.35 4.80 18.03
C VAL A 848 -4.15 4.01 17.53
N ALA A 849 -4.39 3.10 16.60
CA ALA A 849 -3.36 2.30 15.94
C ALA A 849 -3.17 2.64 14.45
N LYS A 850 -2.02 2.29 13.87
CA LYS A 850 -1.69 2.45 12.43
C LYS A 850 -0.60 1.47 11.96
N GLY A 851 -0.34 1.41 10.66
CA GLY A 851 0.86 0.77 10.09
C GLY A 851 0.94 -0.76 10.21
N HIS A 852 -0.20 -1.45 10.36
CA HIS A 852 -0.28 -2.86 10.75
C HIS A 852 0.18 -3.85 9.65
N ARG A 853 1.05 -4.78 10.06
CA ARG A 853 1.77 -5.74 9.20
C ARG A 853 2.02 -7.05 9.97
N GLY A 854 2.38 -8.15 9.31
CA GLY A 854 2.65 -9.40 10.02
C GLY A 854 3.27 -10.55 9.22
N ILE A 855 3.66 -11.61 9.94
CA ILE A 855 4.19 -12.87 9.44
C ILE A 855 3.24 -14.00 9.85
N LEU A 856 3.05 -14.99 8.97
CA LEU A 856 2.40 -16.28 9.25
C LEU A 856 3.31 -17.41 8.74
N ASP A 857 3.69 -18.35 9.60
CA ASP A 857 4.62 -19.45 9.28
C ASP A 857 4.33 -20.70 10.14
N GLY A 858 3.69 -21.71 9.55
CA GLY A 858 3.15 -22.86 10.28
C GLY A 858 2.00 -22.44 11.21
N ASP A 859 2.22 -22.55 12.52
CA ASP A 859 1.35 -21.98 13.56
C ASP A 859 1.91 -20.66 14.14
N PHE A 860 3.12 -20.22 13.75
CA PHE A 860 3.69 -18.96 14.23
C PHE A 860 3.04 -17.76 13.52
N VAL A 861 2.67 -16.76 14.32
CA VAL A 861 2.18 -15.46 13.86
C VAL A 861 2.94 -14.36 14.60
N MET A 862 3.42 -13.38 13.85
CA MET A 862 3.87 -12.09 14.39
C MET A 862 2.99 -11.01 13.77
N MET A 863 2.43 -10.12 14.58
CA MET A 863 1.82 -8.88 14.11
C MET A 863 2.57 -7.69 14.70
N GLN A 864 2.81 -6.68 13.88
CA GLN A 864 3.37 -5.39 14.30
C GLN A 864 2.45 -4.25 13.87
N TYR A 865 2.36 -3.21 14.70
CA TYR A 865 1.58 -2.00 14.44
C TYR A 865 2.12 -0.86 15.29
N ALA A 866 1.93 0.38 14.86
CA ALA A 866 2.21 1.54 15.71
C ALA A 866 0.93 1.92 16.49
N TRP A 867 1.01 2.24 17.77
CA TRP A 867 -0.14 2.58 18.63
C TRP A 867 0.18 3.72 19.60
N SER A 868 -0.83 4.49 19.96
CA SER A 868 -0.77 5.58 20.94
C SER A 868 -1.97 5.51 21.89
N PRO A 869 -1.77 5.66 23.22
CA PRO A 869 -2.86 5.63 24.21
C PRO A 869 -3.77 6.86 24.19
N ASN A 870 -3.40 7.93 23.46
CA ASN A 870 -4.12 9.21 23.43
C ASN A 870 -4.24 9.75 22.00
N GLU A 871 -5.30 9.41 21.28
CA GLU A 871 -5.62 9.97 19.96
C GLU A 871 -5.66 11.51 20.00
N PHE A 872 -6.43 12.10 20.91
CA PHE A 872 -6.61 13.56 21.00
C PHE A 872 -5.32 14.33 21.26
N ALA A 873 -4.38 13.75 22.02
CA ALA A 873 -3.09 14.38 22.26
C ALA A 873 -2.14 14.14 21.08
N ASN A 874 -2.13 12.93 20.49
CA ASN A 874 -1.34 12.63 19.31
C ASN A 874 -1.78 13.47 18.08
N ALA A 875 -3.08 13.72 17.90
CA ALA A 875 -3.66 14.48 16.80
C ALA A 875 -3.26 15.97 16.80
N VAL A 876 -2.63 16.46 17.86
CA VAL A 876 -2.02 17.80 17.93
C VAL A 876 -0.52 17.76 18.27
N GLY A 877 0.14 16.63 18.04
CA GLY A 877 1.58 16.48 18.24
C GLY A 877 2.05 16.43 19.71
N ARG A 878 1.16 16.10 20.66
CA ARG A 878 1.38 16.13 22.12
C ARG A 878 1.37 14.75 22.81
N ASP A 879 1.32 13.68 22.04
CA ASP A 879 1.70 12.31 22.41
C ASP A 879 2.41 11.64 21.20
N THR A 880 2.88 10.41 21.38
CA THR A 880 3.75 9.61 20.54
C THR A 880 3.07 8.30 20.13
N TYR A 881 3.26 7.87 18.88
CA TYR A 881 3.10 6.48 18.48
C TYR A 881 4.36 5.69 18.84
N ASN A 882 4.21 4.56 19.54
CA ASN A 882 5.25 3.54 19.72
C ASN A 882 5.00 2.36 18.77
N LEU A 883 6.04 1.62 18.40
CA LEU A 883 5.97 0.37 17.62
C LEU A 883 5.72 -0.82 18.55
N TYR A 884 4.56 -1.45 18.40
CA TYR A 884 4.19 -2.65 19.14
C TYR A 884 4.30 -3.92 18.30
N ILE A 885 4.62 -5.03 18.97
CA ILE A 885 4.64 -6.38 18.41
C ILE A 885 3.84 -7.33 19.30
N ARG A 886 3.04 -8.21 18.70
CA ARG A 886 2.33 -9.30 19.38
C ARG A 886 2.59 -10.62 18.65
N ARG A 887 2.77 -11.72 19.40
CA ARG A 887 3.15 -13.03 18.87
C ARG A 887 2.20 -14.15 19.30
N SER A 888 1.94 -15.09 18.40
CA SER A 888 1.06 -16.24 18.62
C SER A 888 1.70 -17.51 18.04
N PHE A 889 1.43 -18.64 18.69
CA PHE A 889 2.01 -19.95 18.37
C PHE A 889 0.93 -21.02 18.10
N ASP A 890 -0.29 -20.57 17.82
CA ASP A 890 -1.47 -21.38 17.49
C ASP A 890 -2.26 -20.76 16.31
N GLY A 891 -1.53 -20.15 15.38
CA GLY A 891 -2.09 -19.60 14.15
C GLY A 891 -3.01 -18.39 14.35
N GLY A 892 -2.84 -17.63 15.44
CA GLY A 892 -3.61 -16.42 15.75
C GLY A 892 -4.86 -16.65 16.59
N GLN A 893 -4.82 -17.56 17.57
CA GLN A 893 -5.93 -17.81 18.52
C GLN A 893 -5.60 -17.34 19.94
N THR A 894 -4.35 -17.53 20.38
CA THR A 894 -3.80 -17.01 21.63
C THR A 894 -2.42 -16.41 21.40
N TRP A 895 -2.14 -15.34 22.14
CA TRP A 895 -0.90 -14.56 22.09
C TRP A 895 -0.04 -14.88 23.32
N THR A 896 1.21 -15.30 23.10
CA THR A 896 2.10 -15.83 24.15
C THR A 896 3.56 -15.57 23.84
N ALA A 897 4.43 -15.66 24.86
CA ALA A 897 5.85 -15.88 24.66
C ALA A 897 6.11 -17.28 24.07
N THR A 898 7.33 -17.56 23.58
CA THR A 898 7.64 -18.84 22.92
C THR A 898 7.35 -20.04 23.83
N PRO A 899 6.53 -21.02 23.42
CA PRO A 899 6.25 -22.18 24.25
C PRO A 899 7.47 -23.10 24.37
N ASN A 900 7.85 -23.47 25.59
CA ASN A 900 8.96 -24.41 25.86
C ASN A 900 8.58 -25.87 25.52
N SER A 901 8.39 -26.13 24.23
CA SER A 901 7.99 -27.43 23.69
C SER A 901 8.31 -27.52 22.19
N ALA A 902 8.31 -28.75 21.65
CA ALA A 902 8.36 -28.95 20.21
C ALA A 902 7.05 -28.44 19.54
N PRO A 903 7.10 -27.86 18.32
CA PRO A 903 8.28 -27.75 17.45
C PRO A 903 9.23 -26.59 17.77
N TRP A 904 8.82 -25.63 18.61
CA TRP A 904 9.51 -24.35 18.82
C TRP A 904 10.95 -24.51 19.31
N THR A 905 11.14 -25.37 20.33
CA THR A 905 12.47 -25.72 20.88
C THR A 905 13.21 -26.79 20.07
N SER A 906 12.68 -27.21 18.92
CA SER A 906 13.36 -28.14 18.00
C SER A 906 14.15 -27.43 16.90
N VAL A 907 14.07 -26.10 16.83
CA VAL A 907 14.91 -25.26 15.96
C VAL A 907 16.26 -25.03 16.62
N ALA A 908 17.35 -25.23 15.87
CA ALA A 908 18.70 -25.11 16.39
C ALA A 908 19.01 -23.67 16.84
N GLY A 909 19.50 -23.53 18.07
CA GLY A 909 19.82 -22.24 18.69
C GLY A 909 18.66 -21.59 19.44
N VAL A 910 17.43 -22.12 19.39
CA VAL A 910 16.30 -21.56 20.15
C VAL A 910 16.42 -21.88 21.64
N VAL A 911 16.45 -20.82 22.46
CA VAL A 911 16.13 -20.88 23.89
C VAL A 911 14.68 -20.39 24.05
N ALA A 912 13.93 -21.03 24.96
CA ALA A 912 12.55 -20.67 25.28
C ALA A 912 12.32 -20.82 26.79
N ASP A 913 12.96 -19.96 27.57
CA ASP A 913 12.82 -19.87 29.02
C ASP A 913 11.86 -18.74 29.44
N GLY A 914 11.78 -17.67 28.66
CA GLY A 914 10.77 -16.62 28.76
C GLY A 914 11.17 -15.38 28.00
N THR A 915 10.70 -14.22 28.46
CA THR A 915 11.15 -12.92 27.96
C THR A 915 10.83 -11.81 28.96
N ASN A 916 11.59 -10.71 28.94
CA ASN A 916 11.20 -9.47 29.61
C ASN A 916 10.47 -8.57 28.60
N ASN A 917 9.26 -8.15 28.95
CA ASN A 917 8.42 -7.29 28.12
C ASN A 917 8.30 -5.92 28.80
N CYS A 918 8.83 -4.88 28.16
CA CYS A 918 8.88 -3.51 28.68
C CYS A 918 7.82 -2.61 28.03
N GLU A 919 7.42 -1.56 28.76
CA GLU A 919 6.39 -0.61 28.35
C GLU A 919 6.79 0.82 28.74
N THR A 920 6.38 1.83 27.96
CA THR A 920 6.60 3.25 28.26
C THR A 920 5.28 3.97 28.56
N PHE A 921 4.85 3.90 29.83
CA PHE A 921 3.65 4.61 30.31
C PHE A 921 3.77 6.14 30.18
N ARG A 922 2.66 6.86 30.31
CA ARG A 922 2.57 8.32 30.14
C ARG A 922 2.29 9.04 31.46
N GLU A 923 2.82 10.25 31.59
CA GLU A 923 2.48 11.22 32.66
C GLU A 923 1.86 12.48 32.05
N PRO A 924 0.95 13.20 32.76
CA PRO A 924 0.35 14.43 32.26
C PRO A 924 1.36 15.57 32.15
N VAL A 925 1.26 16.33 31.06
CA VAL A 925 1.95 17.59 30.85
C VAL A 925 0.90 18.66 30.57
N ASP A 926 0.79 19.63 31.48
CA ASP A 926 -0.07 20.81 31.34
C ASP A 926 0.83 22.02 31.04
N ASP A 927 0.69 22.62 29.86
CA ASP A 927 1.56 23.72 29.41
C ASP A 927 0.92 25.11 29.56
N VAL A 928 1.67 26.13 29.15
CA VAL A 928 1.24 27.54 29.19
C VAL A 928 0.28 27.92 28.04
N THR A 929 0.01 27.02 27.08
CA THR A 929 -0.93 27.25 25.97
C THR A 929 -2.33 26.72 26.27
N GLY A 930 -2.47 25.84 27.26
CA GLY A 930 -3.77 25.38 27.78
C GLY A 930 -4.35 24.18 27.02
N VAL A 931 -3.56 23.52 26.17
CA VAL A 931 -3.93 22.27 25.50
C VAL A 931 -3.21 21.11 26.19
N PRO A 932 -3.93 20.19 26.86
CA PRO A 932 -3.31 19.06 27.56
C PRO A 932 -2.47 18.17 26.63
N GLY A 933 -1.39 17.61 27.16
CA GLY A 933 -0.61 16.56 26.51
C GLY A 933 0.01 15.60 27.51
N THR A 934 0.88 14.71 27.04
CA THR A 934 1.57 13.71 27.87
C THR A 934 3.09 13.80 27.74
N SER A 935 3.81 12.97 28.50
CA SER A 935 5.19 12.58 28.18
C SER A 935 5.49 11.17 28.67
N SER A 936 6.40 10.46 27.98
CA SER A 936 6.80 9.09 28.34
C SER A 936 7.56 9.03 29.66
N THR A 937 7.29 7.98 30.44
CA THR A 937 8.01 7.57 31.65
C THR A 937 9.33 6.84 31.31
N ALA A 938 10.13 6.53 32.35
CA ALA A 938 11.18 5.52 32.21
C ALA A 938 10.54 4.12 32.06
N PRO A 939 11.08 3.21 31.23
CA PRO A 939 10.44 1.93 30.93
C PRO A 939 10.16 1.05 32.16
N GLU A 940 8.99 0.41 32.18
CA GLU A 940 8.61 -0.60 33.17
C GLU A 940 8.55 -2.00 32.54
N CYS A 941 9.39 -2.90 33.04
CA CYS A 941 9.59 -4.24 32.49
C CYS A 941 8.99 -5.34 33.38
N MET A 942 8.26 -6.28 32.76
CA MET A 942 7.71 -7.47 33.42
C MET A 942 8.25 -8.76 32.78
N ALA A 943 8.59 -9.75 33.61
CA ALA A 943 9.00 -11.06 33.14
C ALA A 943 7.79 -11.92 32.76
N VAL A 944 7.81 -12.49 31.55
CA VAL A 944 6.82 -13.43 31.02
C VAL A 944 7.49 -14.80 30.87
N ALA A 945 6.94 -15.83 31.49
CA ALA A 945 7.47 -17.19 31.36
C ALA A 945 7.16 -17.78 29.97
N ALA A 946 8.02 -18.68 29.48
CA ALA A 946 7.82 -19.36 28.19
C ALA A 946 6.42 -20.00 28.05
N GLY A 947 5.72 -19.68 26.95
CA GLY A 947 4.34 -20.10 26.69
C GLY A 947 3.27 -19.40 27.55
N GLY A 948 3.65 -18.46 28.43
CA GLY A 948 2.74 -17.58 29.15
C GLY A 948 2.16 -16.50 28.25
N PHE A 949 0.99 -15.96 28.61
CA PHE A 949 0.37 -14.84 27.91
C PHE A 949 1.34 -13.64 27.80
N GLU A 950 1.49 -13.10 26.59
CA GLU A 950 2.27 -11.90 26.33
C GLU A 950 1.35 -10.75 25.87
N ARG A 951 1.42 -9.62 26.59
CA ARG A 951 0.89 -8.34 26.10
C ARG A 951 1.67 -7.89 24.86
N ALA A 952 1.07 -7.07 24.02
CA ALA A 952 1.81 -6.36 22.98
C ALA A 952 3.06 -5.66 23.57
N ARG A 953 4.22 -5.90 22.96
CA ARG A 953 5.52 -5.38 23.37
C ARG A 953 5.80 -4.06 22.67
N ASP A 954 6.02 -2.98 23.42
CA ASP A 954 6.66 -1.79 22.88
C ASP A 954 8.13 -2.12 22.55
N LEU A 955 8.47 -2.11 21.25
CA LEU A 955 9.83 -2.36 20.77
C LEU A 955 10.63 -1.05 20.63
N SER A 956 9.95 0.08 20.35
CA SER A 956 10.61 1.37 20.13
C SER A 956 10.97 2.09 21.43
N LEU A 957 10.13 1.95 22.46
CA LEU A 957 10.31 2.51 23.80
C LEU A 957 10.65 4.01 23.73
N ILE A 958 9.93 4.81 22.94
CA ILE A 958 10.30 6.21 22.68
C ILE A 958 10.08 7.05 23.94
N THR A 959 11.17 7.64 24.43
CA THR A 959 11.20 8.46 25.66
C THR A 959 11.85 9.83 25.46
N ASP A 960 12.41 10.09 24.29
CA ASP A 960 13.21 11.29 23.99
C ASP A 960 12.44 12.31 23.13
N ARG A 961 13.09 13.44 22.86
CA ARG A 961 12.48 14.64 22.25
C ARG A 961 13.43 15.21 21.22
N THR A 962 12.90 15.67 20.09
CA THR A 962 13.70 16.32 19.04
C THR A 962 14.30 17.65 19.50
N ASN A 963 13.63 18.38 20.41
CA ASN A 963 14.24 19.52 21.11
C ASN A 963 13.69 19.70 22.55
N PRO A 964 14.44 19.29 23.60
CA PRO A 964 14.01 19.41 25.00
C PRO A 964 14.00 20.84 25.54
N SER A 965 14.54 21.83 24.80
CA SER A 965 14.54 23.24 25.20
C SER A 965 13.34 24.06 24.72
N VAL A 966 12.53 23.49 23.82
CA VAL A 966 11.40 24.19 23.15
C VAL A 966 10.06 23.48 23.38
N ALA A 967 10.05 22.15 23.56
CA ALA A 967 8.81 21.39 23.76
C ALA A 967 8.76 20.67 25.13
N SER A 968 7.66 20.87 25.86
CA SER A 968 7.34 20.12 27.09
C SER A 968 6.83 18.69 26.82
N PHE A 969 6.45 18.40 25.57
CA PHE A 969 5.83 17.17 25.09
C PHE A 969 6.83 16.28 24.33
N PRO A 970 6.56 14.98 24.12
CA PRO A 970 7.39 14.12 23.29
C PRO A 970 7.15 14.43 21.82
N SER A 971 8.18 14.95 21.15
CA SER A 971 8.10 15.32 19.74
C SER A 971 8.55 14.22 18.77
N ARG A 972 8.99 13.04 19.24
CA ARG A 972 9.26 11.89 18.36
C ARG A 972 8.05 10.96 18.26
N THR A 973 7.84 10.36 17.09
CA THR A 973 6.73 9.44 16.83
C THR A 973 7.13 8.37 15.82
N VAL A 974 6.66 7.12 15.96
CA VAL A 974 6.85 6.09 14.92
C VAL A 974 5.99 6.42 13.71
N LEU A 975 6.58 6.38 12.52
CA LEU A 975 5.88 6.57 11.25
C LEU A 975 5.48 5.21 10.65
N ASP A 976 6.39 4.52 9.96
CA ASP A 976 6.03 3.41 9.08
C ASP A 976 6.92 2.15 9.22
N PRO A 977 6.58 1.23 10.15
CA PRO A 977 7.40 0.07 10.47
C PRO A 977 7.37 -1.02 9.39
N ARG A 978 8.47 -1.74 9.21
CA ARG A 978 8.74 -2.71 8.13
C ARG A 978 9.23 -4.04 8.72
N TYR A 979 9.12 -5.14 7.97
CA TYR A 979 9.53 -6.48 8.44
C TYR A 979 10.06 -7.35 7.30
N SER A 980 10.91 -8.34 7.63
CA SER A 980 11.31 -9.40 6.70
C SER A 980 11.51 -10.73 7.46
N PRO A 981 10.72 -11.79 7.19
CA PRO A 981 11.05 -13.12 7.68
C PRO A 981 12.29 -13.66 6.94
N THR A 982 13.02 -14.56 7.59
CA THR A 982 14.13 -15.29 6.95
C THR A 982 13.69 -16.03 5.69
N GLY A 983 14.55 -16.03 4.67
CA GLY A 983 14.23 -16.56 3.33
C GLY A 983 13.31 -15.65 2.50
N GLY A 984 13.05 -14.42 2.96
CA GLY A 984 12.11 -13.47 2.38
C GLY A 984 10.65 -13.88 2.56
N LEU A 985 9.71 -13.08 2.04
CA LEU A 985 8.26 -13.23 2.29
C LEU A 985 7.68 -14.63 2.01
N PHE A 986 8.27 -15.38 1.07
CA PHE A 986 7.88 -16.77 0.76
C PHE A 986 8.48 -17.85 1.71
N LYS A 987 9.29 -17.46 2.69
CA LYS A 987 9.75 -18.29 3.83
C LYS A 987 10.51 -19.58 3.43
N HIS A 988 11.28 -19.52 2.34
CA HIS A 988 11.92 -20.69 1.73
C HIS A 988 12.87 -21.42 2.67
N ALA A 989 12.66 -22.73 2.85
CA ALA A 989 13.49 -23.58 3.70
C ALA A 989 14.97 -23.65 3.26
N SER A 990 15.26 -23.44 1.97
CA SER A 990 16.62 -23.23 1.49
C SER A 990 16.70 -22.44 0.18
N THR A 991 17.82 -21.75 -0.04
CA THR A 991 18.19 -21.04 -1.29
C THR A 991 19.47 -21.57 -1.94
N ALA A 992 19.83 -22.84 -1.69
CA ALA A 992 21.04 -23.48 -2.20
C ALA A 992 20.95 -23.82 -3.70
N TYR A 993 20.79 -22.80 -4.55
CA TYR A 993 20.72 -22.90 -6.00
C TYR A 993 21.75 -21.99 -6.66
N VAL A 994 22.18 -22.32 -7.87
CA VAL A 994 23.06 -21.50 -8.71
C VAL A 994 22.50 -21.40 -10.12
N LEU A 995 22.71 -20.26 -10.77
CA LEU A 995 22.39 -20.08 -12.19
C LEU A 995 23.39 -20.84 -13.06
N SER A 996 22.90 -21.60 -14.05
CA SER A 996 23.71 -22.25 -15.06
C SER A 996 23.05 -22.09 -16.43
N GLY A 997 23.65 -21.25 -17.27
CA GLY A 997 23.08 -20.74 -18.52
C GLY A 997 21.81 -19.93 -18.27
N ILE A 998 20.67 -20.63 -18.28
CA ILE A 998 19.34 -20.08 -18.02
C ILE A 998 18.58 -20.84 -16.91
N ASN A 999 19.14 -21.94 -16.39
CA ASN A 999 18.46 -22.80 -15.42
C ASN A 999 18.98 -22.55 -14.02
N LEU A 1000 18.09 -22.63 -13.02
CA LEU A 1000 18.51 -22.75 -11.62
C LEU A 1000 18.76 -24.22 -11.32
N VAL A 1001 19.96 -24.55 -10.85
CA VAL A 1001 20.34 -25.91 -10.47
C VAL A 1001 20.70 -25.97 -8.98
N PRO A 1002 20.34 -27.04 -8.24
CA PRO A 1002 20.74 -27.19 -6.84
C PRO A 1002 22.26 -27.25 -6.70
N GLN A 1003 22.80 -26.60 -5.65
CA GLN A 1003 24.18 -26.76 -5.22
C GLN A 1003 24.25 -27.19 -3.74
N ALA A 1004 25.46 -27.43 -3.23
CA ALA A 1004 25.63 -27.63 -1.80
C ALA A 1004 25.32 -26.30 -1.05
N PRO A 1005 24.54 -26.32 0.04
CA PRO A 1005 24.26 -25.11 0.81
C PRO A 1005 25.54 -24.55 1.43
N TYR A 1006 25.70 -23.24 1.42
CA TYR A 1006 26.71 -22.61 2.28
C TYR A 1006 26.35 -22.84 3.75
N ALA A 1007 27.37 -23.12 4.56
CA ALA A 1007 27.25 -23.19 6.01
C ALA A 1007 26.99 -21.79 6.61
N SER A 1008 26.42 -21.78 7.83
CA SER A 1008 26.36 -20.58 8.68
C SER A 1008 27.78 -20.16 9.10
N PRO A 1009 28.08 -18.85 9.21
CA PRO A 1009 27.21 -17.71 8.94
C PRO A 1009 26.98 -17.40 7.45
N GLY A 1010 25.87 -16.74 7.15
CA GLY A 1010 25.44 -16.33 5.80
C GLY A 1010 24.78 -17.43 4.98
N GLY A 1011 24.51 -18.59 5.58
CA GLY A 1011 24.19 -19.86 4.95
C GLY A 1011 22.83 -19.94 4.25
N ASP A 1012 22.61 -21.10 3.61
CA ASP A 1012 21.45 -21.34 2.75
C ASP A 1012 20.31 -22.13 3.39
N ILE A 1013 20.43 -22.54 4.65
CA ILE A 1013 19.37 -23.26 5.37
C ILE A 1013 18.61 -22.26 6.24
N ARG A 1014 17.27 -22.27 6.14
CA ARG A 1014 16.46 -21.27 6.83
C ARG A 1014 16.44 -21.49 8.34
N ASN A 1015 16.67 -20.43 9.11
CA ASN A 1015 16.31 -20.38 10.52
C ASN A 1015 14.96 -19.67 10.72
N PRO A 1016 13.86 -20.36 11.00
CA PRO A 1016 12.54 -19.74 11.11
C PRO A 1016 12.33 -18.93 12.40
N SER A 1017 13.14 -19.14 13.44
CA SER A 1017 13.03 -18.41 14.72
C SER A 1017 13.68 -17.02 14.69
N LYS A 1018 14.12 -16.56 13.51
CA LYS A 1018 14.69 -15.23 13.26
C LYS A 1018 13.86 -14.46 12.24
N TYR A 1019 13.74 -13.16 12.44
CA TYR A 1019 13.20 -12.22 11.46
C TYR A 1019 13.79 -10.82 11.69
N PHE A 1020 13.62 -9.93 10.72
CA PHE A 1020 14.14 -8.56 10.74
C PHE A 1020 13.02 -7.54 10.81
N ILE A 1021 13.28 -6.42 11.49
CA ILE A 1021 12.37 -5.27 11.58
C ILE A 1021 13.18 -3.99 11.34
N ALA A 1022 12.54 -3.01 10.70
CA ALA A 1022 13.00 -1.64 10.62
C ALA A 1022 11.82 -0.68 10.87
N TYR A 1023 12.07 0.57 11.23
CA TYR A 1023 11.05 1.63 11.22
C TYR A 1023 11.69 3.00 11.03
N ASP A 1024 10.93 3.94 10.48
CA ASP A 1024 11.24 5.37 10.52
C ASP A 1024 10.56 6.06 11.71
N ASP A 1025 11.29 6.96 12.34
CA ASP A 1025 10.78 7.91 13.33
C ASP A 1025 10.64 9.30 12.70
N GLY A 1026 9.75 10.12 13.25
CA GLY A 1026 9.50 11.47 12.76
C GLY A 1026 9.08 12.45 13.85
N ASP A 1027 9.04 13.73 13.49
CA ASP A 1027 8.77 14.82 14.41
C ASP A 1027 7.29 15.23 14.40
N ASN A 1028 6.63 15.00 15.54
CA ASN A 1028 5.20 15.26 15.72
C ASN A 1028 4.87 16.76 15.89
N ARG A 1029 5.85 17.67 15.97
CA ARG A 1029 5.60 19.13 16.12
C ARG A 1029 4.81 19.72 14.95
N THR A 1030 5.01 19.20 13.74
CA THR A 1030 4.32 19.67 12.52
C THR A 1030 2.82 19.37 12.52
N VAL A 1031 2.40 18.32 13.25
CA VAL A 1031 0.99 17.95 13.42
C VAL A 1031 0.18 19.05 14.11
N ALA A 1032 0.79 19.81 15.04
CA ALA A 1032 0.15 20.99 15.64
C ALA A 1032 -0.14 22.12 14.63
N GLY A 1033 0.43 22.07 13.42
CA GLY A 1033 0.16 22.96 12.29
C GLY A 1033 -0.78 22.39 11.23
N GLY A 1034 -1.27 21.15 11.38
CA GLY A 1034 -2.10 20.48 10.39
C GLY A 1034 -1.31 19.85 9.22
N ALA A 1035 -0.07 19.40 9.48
CA ALA A 1035 0.76 18.65 8.54
C ALA A 1035 1.12 17.27 9.10
N GLU A 1036 1.52 16.32 8.26
CA GLU A 1036 2.03 15.02 8.75
C GLU A 1036 3.35 15.20 9.54
N ALA A 1037 3.65 14.25 10.42
CA ALA A 1037 4.90 14.25 11.22
C ALA A 1037 6.11 13.98 10.31
N GLU A 1038 7.10 14.87 10.33
CA GLU A 1038 8.21 14.84 9.35
C GLU A 1038 9.21 13.70 9.65
N PRO A 1039 9.54 12.84 8.66
CA PRO A 1039 10.50 11.76 8.89
C PRO A 1039 11.91 12.27 9.24
N LEU A 1040 12.55 11.54 10.14
CA LEU A 1040 13.86 11.86 10.71
C LEU A 1040 14.84 10.70 10.52
N ASN A 1041 14.81 9.69 11.39
CA ASN A 1041 15.81 8.63 11.43
C ASN A 1041 15.18 7.27 11.12
N MET A 1042 15.98 6.36 10.59
CA MET A 1042 15.59 4.97 10.46
C MET A 1042 16.33 4.08 11.47
N PHE A 1043 15.62 3.11 12.04
CA PHE A 1043 16.14 2.14 13.01
C PHE A 1043 15.98 0.70 12.49
N TYR A 1044 16.79 -0.24 12.98
CA TYR A 1044 16.70 -1.67 12.61
C TYR A 1044 16.94 -2.62 13.78
N THR A 1045 16.49 -3.87 13.66
CA THR A 1045 16.83 -4.96 14.59
C THR A 1045 16.60 -6.35 13.97
N GLN A 1046 17.33 -7.35 14.46
CA GLN A 1046 17.01 -8.76 14.30
C GLN A 1046 16.29 -9.28 15.55
N ALA A 1047 15.16 -9.96 15.35
CA ALA A 1047 14.54 -10.78 16.36
C ALA A 1047 15.22 -12.17 16.44
N LEU A 1048 15.40 -12.67 17.65
CA LEU A 1048 15.92 -13.99 18.02
C LEU A 1048 14.84 -14.75 18.81
N ASN A 1049 15.00 -16.06 19.01
CA ASN A 1049 14.09 -16.89 19.83
C ASN A 1049 12.59 -16.66 19.52
N TRP A 1050 12.23 -16.66 18.23
CA TRP A 1050 10.88 -16.36 17.73
C TRP A 1050 10.31 -14.99 18.20
N GLY A 1051 11.18 -14.03 18.53
CA GLY A 1051 10.80 -12.70 19.03
C GLY A 1051 10.73 -12.57 20.55
N ASP A 1052 11.29 -13.50 21.32
CA ASP A 1052 11.51 -13.27 22.76
C ASP A 1052 12.59 -12.18 22.95
N ASP A 1053 13.62 -12.19 22.10
CA ASP A 1053 14.81 -11.32 22.19
C ASP A 1053 15.05 -10.54 20.87
N TYR A 1054 15.76 -9.43 20.97
CA TYR A 1054 16.02 -8.49 19.87
C TYR A 1054 17.45 -7.92 19.95
N THR A 1055 18.15 -7.85 18.82
CA THR A 1055 19.52 -7.31 18.76
C THR A 1055 19.53 -5.79 18.92
N GLY A 1056 20.50 -5.27 19.68
CA GLY A 1056 20.72 -3.85 19.90
C GLY A 1056 21.75 -3.62 21.00
N TRP A 1057 21.65 -2.52 21.74
CA TRP A 1057 22.57 -2.20 22.84
C TRP A 1057 21.81 -1.90 24.14
N GLU A 1058 22.32 -2.37 25.27
CA GLU A 1058 21.67 -2.19 26.57
C GLU A 1058 21.78 -0.74 27.09
N VAL A 1059 20.65 -0.18 27.52
CA VAL A 1059 20.58 1.09 28.23
C VAL A 1059 19.85 0.88 29.56
N THR A 1060 20.53 1.23 30.66
CA THR A 1060 19.95 1.16 32.02
C THR A 1060 19.48 2.55 32.47
N PHE A 1061 18.21 2.63 32.87
CA PHE A 1061 17.54 3.85 33.31
C PHE A 1061 17.69 4.08 34.82
N GLY A 1062 17.40 5.30 35.28
CA GLY A 1062 17.53 5.69 36.69
C GLY A 1062 16.60 4.96 37.67
N ASN A 1063 15.59 4.23 37.17
CA ASN A 1063 14.74 3.33 37.94
C ASN A 1063 15.34 1.91 38.11
N GLY A 1064 16.44 1.60 37.41
CA GLY A 1064 17.07 0.28 37.39
C GLY A 1064 16.57 -0.66 36.28
N SER A 1065 15.62 -0.23 35.43
CA SER A 1065 15.24 -0.97 34.23
C SER A 1065 16.35 -0.92 33.18
N THR A 1066 16.72 -2.08 32.63
CA THR A 1066 17.60 -2.20 31.47
C THR A 1066 16.76 -2.58 30.25
N ILE A 1067 16.95 -1.88 29.13
CA ILE A 1067 16.26 -2.16 27.86
C ILE A 1067 17.25 -2.24 26.70
N THR A 1068 16.90 -2.98 25.66
CA THR A 1068 17.57 -2.92 24.36
C THR A 1068 17.17 -1.64 23.62
N ARG A 1069 18.14 -0.80 23.25
CA ARG A 1069 17.97 0.27 22.27
C ARG A 1069 18.40 -0.20 20.89
N LEU A 1070 17.64 0.20 19.86
CA LEU A 1070 17.91 -0.23 18.49
C LEU A 1070 18.95 0.66 17.80
N PRO A 1071 19.82 0.10 16.93
CA PRO A 1071 20.78 0.86 16.13
C PRO A 1071 20.13 1.65 14.97
N LEU A 1072 20.85 2.67 14.50
CA LEU A 1072 20.48 3.50 13.35
C LEU A 1072 20.82 2.85 12.01
N LEU A 1073 19.84 2.87 11.10
CA LEU A 1073 19.91 2.37 9.73
C LEU A 1073 20.42 3.44 8.73
N SER A 1074 19.91 4.66 8.86
CA SER A 1074 20.26 5.84 8.05
C SER A 1074 21.53 6.55 8.54
N LEU A 1075 22.01 7.55 7.80
CA LEU A 1075 23.10 8.42 8.25
C LEU A 1075 22.68 9.37 9.38
N LEU A 1076 23.65 9.78 10.20
CA LEU A 1076 23.47 10.85 11.19
C LEU A 1076 23.52 12.22 10.50
N GLY A 1077 22.43 12.99 10.60
CA GLY A 1077 22.33 14.33 10.00
C GLY A 1077 21.74 14.36 8.58
N THR A 1078 21.15 13.26 8.13
CA THR A 1078 20.20 13.20 7.01
C THR A 1078 18.80 12.95 7.56
N ASN A 1079 17.78 13.17 6.73
CA ASN A 1079 16.41 12.71 6.96
C ASN A 1079 16.17 11.47 6.08
N ALA A 1080 15.44 10.47 6.57
CA ALA A 1080 15.22 9.22 5.86
C ALA A 1080 13.86 8.56 6.15
N SER A 1081 13.29 7.88 5.15
CA SER A 1081 11.99 7.17 5.30
C SER A 1081 11.75 6.04 4.28
N GLU A 1082 10.61 5.36 4.43
CA GLU A 1082 10.04 4.41 3.47
C GLU A 1082 10.78 3.08 3.28
N SER A 1083 11.64 2.67 4.22
CA SER A 1083 12.51 1.51 4.00
C SER A 1083 11.81 0.24 3.48
N SER A 1084 12.57 -0.52 2.69
CA SER A 1084 12.22 -1.80 2.13
C SER A 1084 13.32 -2.78 2.50
N ILE A 1085 12.96 -3.91 3.12
CA ILE A 1085 13.94 -4.79 3.77
C ILE A 1085 13.79 -6.26 3.38
N ALA A 1086 14.91 -6.90 3.05
CA ALA A 1086 15.00 -8.29 2.63
C ALA A 1086 15.97 -9.09 3.54
N GLY A 1087 15.52 -10.20 4.10
CA GLY A 1087 16.34 -11.11 4.91
C GLY A 1087 16.86 -12.33 4.15
N ASN A 1088 18.10 -12.77 4.44
CA ASN A 1088 18.65 -14.03 3.95
C ASN A 1088 18.03 -15.26 4.69
N PRO A 1089 18.41 -16.52 4.36
CA PRO A 1089 17.79 -17.71 4.98
C PRO A 1089 18.19 -17.96 6.44
N ASP A 1090 19.48 -17.99 6.77
CA ASP A 1090 19.92 -18.33 8.14
C ASP A 1090 19.76 -17.19 9.15
N GLY A 1091 19.54 -15.97 8.65
CA GLY A 1091 19.42 -14.75 9.44
C GLY A 1091 20.73 -13.98 9.63
N THR A 1092 21.83 -14.34 8.97
CA THR A 1092 23.06 -13.52 9.05
C THR A 1092 22.93 -12.17 8.33
N PHE A 1093 22.12 -12.03 7.28
CA PHE A 1093 22.05 -10.78 6.51
C PHE A 1093 20.65 -10.18 6.39
N MET A 1094 20.61 -8.86 6.59
CA MET A 1094 19.52 -7.98 6.15
C MET A 1094 20.05 -7.03 5.07
N TYR A 1095 19.24 -6.80 4.05
CA TYR A 1095 19.47 -5.83 3.00
C TYR A 1095 18.36 -4.78 3.09
N SER A 1096 18.71 -3.49 3.06
CA SER A 1096 17.75 -2.38 3.12
C SER A 1096 17.94 -1.41 1.97
N VAL A 1097 16.85 -0.86 1.45
CA VAL A 1097 16.81 0.34 0.60
C VAL A 1097 15.79 1.34 1.17
N TRP A 1098 16.08 2.63 1.12
CA TRP A 1098 15.21 3.73 1.59
C TRP A 1098 15.43 5.02 0.80
N ASN A 1099 14.55 6.01 0.97
CA ASN A 1099 14.73 7.37 0.42
C ASN A 1099 15.44 8.22 1.49
N GLU A 1100 16.53 8.94 1.14
CA GLU A 1100 17.33 9.76 2.07
C GLU A 1100 17.61 11.16 1.49
N TRP A 1101 17.39 12.21 2.28
CA TRP A 1101 17.50 13.61 1.85
C TRP A 1101 18.15 14.54 2.89
N GLN A 1102 18.49 15.76 2.44
CA GLN A 1102 19.02 16.83 3.28
C GLN A 1102 18.62 18.23 2.78
N PHE A 1103 18.40 19.17 3.71
CA PHE A 1103 18.07 20.58 3.44
C PHE A 1103 19.33 21.46 3.42
N SER A 1104 19.31 22.55 2.64
CA SER A 1104 20.48 23.42 2.45
C SER A 1104 20.84 24.27 3.68
N ASN A 1105 19.90 24.49 4.61
CA ASN A 1105 20.20 24.96 5.96
C ASN A 1105 19.79 23.93 7.03
N PRO A 1106 20.75 23.26 7.69
CA PRO A 1106 20.45 22.33 8.79
C PRO A 1106 19.73 22.95 10.01
N ASN A 1107 19.62 24.28 10.09
CA ASN A 1107 18.92 24.95 11.20
C ASN A 1107 17.43 25.25 10.92
N ASP A 1108 16.96 25.23 9.66
CA ASP A 1108 15.53 25.47 9.35
C ASP A 1108 14.64 24.45 10.08
N TYR A 1109 15.11 23.21 10.13
CA TYR A 1109 14.51 22.11 10.87
C TYR A 1109 14.37 22.37 12.40
N VAL A 1110 15.26 23.22 12.94
CA VAL A 1110 15.28 23.60 14.36
C VAL A 1110 14.38 24.80 14.63
N THR A 1111 14.25 25.74 13.67
CA THR A 1111 13.41 26.94 13.79
C THR A 1111 11.95 26.72 13.36
N GLY A 1112 11.69 25.78 12.44
CA GLY A 1112 10.39 25.64 11.76
C GLY A 1112 10.16 26.67 10.65
N GLU A 1113 11.21 27.38 10.22
CA GLU A 1113 11.19 28.37 9.14
C GLU A 1113 11.76 27.72 7.88
N TYR A 1114 10.90 27.09 7.06
CA TYR A 1114 11.28 26.38 5.84
C TYR A 1114 11.58 27.35 4.68
N GLU A 1115 12.68 28.10 4.77
CA GLU A 1115 13.14 29.02 3.70
C GLU A 1115 14.22 28.41 2.78
N SER A 1116 14.76 27.22 3.08
CA SER A 1116 15.87 26.60 2.33
C SER A 1116 15.47 25.45 1.40
N ASP A 1117 16.13 25.38 0.24
CA ASP A 1117 15.94 24.34 -0.77
C ASP A 1117 16.41 22.96 -0.26
N LEU A 1118 15.70 21.90 -0.67
CA LEU A 1118 16.16 20.51 -0.55
C LEU A 1118 17.33 20.28 -1.52
N VAL A 1119 18.40 19.65 -1.04
CA VAL A 1119 19.69 19.57 -1.77
C VAL A 1119 19.83 18.29 -2.59
N TYR A 1120 19.30 17.18 -2.07
CA TYR A 1120 19.28 15.88 -2.73
C TYR A 1120 18.23 14.97 -2.08
N GLU A 1121 17.65 14.05 -2.86
CA GLU A 1121 16.82 12.93 -2.39
C GLU A 1121 17.15 11.67 -3.19
N ASP A 1122 17.89 10.74 -2.56
CA ASP A 1122 18.48 9.57 -3.21
C ASP A 1122 17.91 8.25 -2.65
N ALA A 1123 17.86 7.23 -3.52
CA ALA A 1123 17.70 5.84 -3.08
C ALA A 1123 19.02 5.35 -2.47
N MET A 1124 19.02 5.10 -1.16
CA MET A 1124 20.16 4.62 -0.40
C MET A 1124 20.01 3.14 -0.05
N PHE A 1125 21.11 2.38 -0.12
CA PHE A 1125 21.20 0.95 0.16
C PHE A 1125 22.21 0.66 1.28
N ARG A 1126 21.89 -0.30 2.16
CA ARG A 1126 22.84 -0.88 3.13
C ARG A 1126 22.70 -2.40 3.25
N ARG A 1127 23.84 -3.10 3.31
CA ARG A 1127 23.94 -4.49 3.80
C ARG A 1127 24.24 -4.47 5.30
N LEU A 1128 23.52 -5.27 6.06
CA LEU A 1128 23.73 -5.49 7.50
C LEU A 1128 24.08 -6.96 7.76
N MET A 1129 25.00 -7.21 8.67
CA MET A 1129 25.54 -8.53 9.00
C MET A 1129 25.50 -8.79 10.51
N PHE A 1130 24.68 -9.78 10.89
CA PHE A 1130 24.46 -10.23 12.26
C PHE A 1130 25.21 -11.55 12.46
N LEU A 1131 26.17 -11.55 13.38
CA LEU A 1131 27.01 -12.73 13.67
C LEU A 1131 26.61 -13.40 14.98
N ASP A 1132 26.40 -12.60 16.01
CA ASP A 1132 26.30 -13.07 17.37
C ASP A 1132 24.83 -13.03 17.81
N GLY A 1133 24.17 -14.19 17.71
CA GLY A 1133 22.90 -14.42 18.41
C GLY A 1133 23.14 -14.83 19.87
N GLU A 1134 23.96 -14.06 20.60
CA GLU A 1134 24.29 -14.22 22.03
C GLU A 1134 23.58 -13.15 22.88
#